data_AF-A0A512BEI2-F1
#
_entry.id   AF-A0A512BEI2-F1
#
_cell.length_a   1.000
_cell.length_b   1.000
_cell.length_c   1.000
_cell.angle_alpha   90.00
_cell.angle_beta   90.00
_cell.angle_gamma   90.00
#
_symmetry.space_group_name_H-M   'P 1'
#
loop_
_entity.id
_entity.type
_entity.pdbx_description
1 polymer ?
#
loop_
_entity_poly.entity_id
_entity_poly.type
_entity_poly.pdbx_seq_one_letter_code
_entity_poly.pdbx_strand_id
1 'polypeptide(L)'
;MKKLSFLIALILIGNLLIAQVKISGVVKDNRNHPVYGVSISLKDSYDGSTTDSLGNFAFRTTEKGEHIIVASSIGYNSFEQKVLIGSEPITLTISIKEKLDELKAVMVTAGSFAAGDSKRAAVLSSLDVATTAGSNADITAALKTLPGTQQVGEQEGLFVRGGAGYETKQFIDGTLVNNPYFTSVPDIGSRGRFSPFLFKGTVFTTGGYSALYGQALSSALLLESIDLPEQSEVDASISPLLVGAGTQQLSKNKKSSWGINYSYVNVGLYFGLVKQTPDYFKMPQFHSSDANFRFKTKRGGMVKYYTTFSNGVLGLRRPDIDSLNLKDAFSLTNNNWYNNLSWRENLGNGWKMNLGTGYSTNKDNISQQVQDQRNQPKQFGSGLPWMQNKNFDLLHKQDLAQVKAVFEKKLIGISALRFGGEYWHLYDKNVIHDTTYKLIDNYTALFAESDIFLTNSLAAKVGVRFENSSVIKKSDIAPRVSLAYKTGKDAQMSLAYGIFYQKPENNQLYYGTNVGMTKATHYIINYQKMTHERILRIEGYYKKYEDLIKTVPAVNFSSLYNNSGYGDAKGIDLFWRDKKSIKNFDYWVSYSYIDTKRDYLNYPQKLQPNFVANHTASVVMKRFYTSIKSGFNFTYTYATGRPYYNLMVNNNYKYYLADEGKTKSYNSLNFSAEYVPSIGKTNAKTNIVLFASMTNVLGANQVYGYNYSHNGMYKEPITPPSRRFYFIGCFLSWGVDRTQDAINNNL
;
A
#
# COMPACT_ATOMS: atom_id res chain seq x y z
N MET A 1 -15.72 -93.53 -8.22
CA MET A 1 -15.09 -92.68 -7.19
C MET A 1 -14.69 -91.28 -7.69
N LYS A 2 -14.14 -91.09 -8.89
CA LYS A 2 -13.73 -89.76 -9.42
C LYS A 2 -14.84 -88.70 -9.60
N LYS A 3 -16.11 -89.10 -9.83
CA LYS A 3 -17.25 -88.14 -9.98
C LYS A 3 -17.81 -87.62 -8.65
N LEU A 4 -17.66 -88.37 -7.54
CA LEU A 4 -18.16 -87.95 -6.22
C LEU A 4 -17.21 -86.94 -5.55
N SER A 5 -15.90 -87.11 -5.76
CA SER A 5 -14.87 -86.17 -5.31
C SER A 5 -14.98 -84.79 -5.97
N PHE A 6 -15.41 -84.73 -7.24
CA PHE A 6 -15.61 -83.49 -7.98
C PHE A 6 -16.87 -82.73 -7.52
N LEU A 7 -17.93 -83.46 -7.14
CA LEU A 7 -19.16 -82.87 -6.60
C LEU A 7 -18.94 -82.32 -5.17
N ILE A 8 -18.18 -83.03 -4.33
CA ILE A 8 -17.81 -82.58 -2.98
C ILE A 8 -16.88 -81.35 -3.06
N ALA A 9 -15.95 -81.31 -4.01
CA ALA A 9 -15.13 -80.13 -4.28
C ALA A 9 -15.98 -78.93 -4.76
N LEU A 10 -16.99 -79.15 -5.62
CA LEU A 10 -17.91 -78.07 -6.06
C LEU A 10 -18.78 -77.53 -4.91
N ILE A 11 -19.22 -78.38 -3.99
CA ILE A 11 -20.04 -77.99 -2.83
C ILE A 11 -19.19 -77.27 -1.76
N LEU A 12 -17.92 -77.65 -1.57
CA LEU A 12 -16.97 -76.95 -0.69
C LEU A 12 -16.54 -75.58 -1.26
N ILE A 13 -16.41 -75.45 -2.59
CA ILE A 13 -16.17 -74.16 -3.26
C ILE A 13 -17.41 -73.24 -3.15
N GLY A 14 -18.63 -73.80 -3.18
CA GLY A 14 -19.87 -73.06 -3.00
C GLY A 14 -20.05 -72.41 -1.61
N ASN A 15 -19.50 -73.02 -0.55
CA ASN A 15 -19.58 -72.47 0.81
C ASN A 15 -18.58 -71.33 1.09
N LEU A 16 -17.50 -71.22 0.31
CA LEU A 16 -16.56 -70.09 0.38
C LEU A 16 -17.13 -68.80 -0.24
N LEU A 17 -18.20 -68.89 -1.05
CA LEU A 17 -18.85 -67.74 -1.71
C LEU A 17 -19.87 -67.01 -0.81
N ILE A 18 -20.22 -67.56 0.37
CA ILE A 18 -21.25 -67.02 1.28
C ILE A 18 -20.66 -66.31 2.51
N ALA A 19 -19.32 -66.29 2.67
CA ALA A 19 -18.65 -65.67 3.82
C ALA A 19 -18.42 -64.14 3.71
N GLN A 20 -18.86 -63.52 2.62
CA GLN A 20 -18.62 -62.10 2.36
C GLN A 20 -19.71 -61.21 2.96
N VAL A 21 -19.31 -60.28 3.82
CA VAL A 21 -20.20 -59.27 4.39
C VAL A 21 -20.31 -58.10 3.43
N LYS A 22 -21.54 -57.67 3.12
CA LYS A 22 -21.80 -56.49 2.29
C LYS A 22 -21.76 -55.24 3.15
N ILE A 23 -20.91 -54.29 2.78
CA ILE A 23 -20.88 -52.95 3.35
C ILE A 23 -21.42 -51.99 2.29
N SER A 24 -22.44 -51.21 2.63
CA SER A 24 -23.03 -50.22 1.74
C SER A 24 -23.37 -48.93 2.46
N GLY A 25 -23.64 -47.88 1.72
CA GLY A 25 -23.98 -46.61 2.34
C GLY A 25 -24.04 -45.45 1.37
N VAL A 26 -24.17 -44.26 1.93
CA VAL A 26 -24.11 -43.00 1.19
C VAL A 26 -23.07 -42.08 1.83
N VAL A 27 -22.31 -41.37 0.99
CA VAL A 27 -21.41 -40.30 1.40
C VAL A 27 -22.03 -38.96 1.05
N LYS A 28 -22.17 -38.10 2.05
CA LYS A 28 -22.65 -36.72 1.89
C LYS A 28 -21.63 -35.71 2.42
N ASP A 29 -21.71 -34.49 1.93
CA ASP A 29 -20.99 -33.36 2.52
C ASP A 29 -21.78 -32.78 3.72
N ASN A 30 -21.18 -31.81 4.41
CA ASN A 30 -21.82 -31.11 5.53
C ASN A 30 -23.06 -30.27 5.14
N ARG A 31 -23.39 -30.18 3.85
CA ARG A 31 -24.58 -29.51 3.30
C ARG A 31 -25.62 -30.52 2.79
N ASN A 32 -25.46 -31.81 3.13
CA ASN A 32 -26.29 -32.93 2.68
C ASN A 32 -26.25 -33.19 1.16
N HIS A 33 -25.30 -32.64 0.41
CA HIS A 33 -25.11 -33.00 -0.99
C HIS A 33 -24.35 -34.32 -1.11
N PRO A 34 -24.74 -35.21 -2.03
CA PRO A 34 -24.01 -36.44 -2.28
C PRO A 34 -22.62 -36.13 -2.86
N VAL A 35 -21.60 -36.86 -2.42
CA VAL A 35 -20.23 -36.68 -2.91
C VAL A 35 -19.84 -37.84 -3.81
N TYR A 36 -19.65 -37.54 -5.09
CA TYR A 36 -19.18 -38.49 -6.12
C TYR A 36 -17.68 -38.76 -6.02
N GLY A 37 -17.24 -39.97 -6.38
CA GLY A 37 -15.83 -40.29 -6.54
C GLY A 37 -15.06 -40.41 -5.23
N VAL A 38 -15.73 -40.67 -4.11
CA VAL A 38 -15.09 -40.89 -2.80
C VAL A 38 -14.62 -42.33 -2.75
N SER A 39 -13.32 -42.54 -2.56
CA SER A 39 -12.74 -43.86 -2.32
C SER A 39 -13.01 -44.28 -0.88
N ILE A 40 -13.68 -45.41 -0.71
CA ILE A 40 -14.01 -45.98 0.60
C ILE A 40 -13.34 -47.34 0.67
N SER A 41 -12.50 -47.53 1.67
CA SER A 41 -11.79 -48.79 1.88
C SER A 41 -11.70 -49.14 3.36
N LEU A 42 -11.48 -50.41 3.64
CA LEU A 42 -11.00 -50.84 4.95
C LEU A 42 -9.52 -50.49 5.08
N LYS A 43 -9.15 -49.93 6.23
CA LYS A 43 -7.76 -49.58 6.54
C LYS A 43 -6.91 -50.86 6.53
N ASP A 44 -5.77 -50.81 5.88
CA ASP A 44 -4.84 -51.95 5.71
C ASP A 44 -5.42 -53.16 4.93
N SER A 45 -6.49 -52.96 4.15
CA SER A 45 -7.07 -53.94 3.23
C SER A 45 -7.30 -53.34 1.83
N TYR A 46 -7.40 -54.21 0.82
CA TYR A 46 -7.75 -53.84 -0.56
C TYR A 46 -9.27 -53.78 -0.78
N ASP A 47 -10.07 -54.21 0.20
CA ASP A 47 -11.52 -54.23 0.12
C ASP A 47 -12.09 -52.81 0.21
N GLY A 48 -12.77 -52.39 -0.85
CA GLY A 48 -13.33 -51.04 -0.96
C GLY A 48 -14.15 -50.83 -2.23
N SER A 49 -14.72 -49.63 -2.36
CA SER A 49 -15.43 -49.18 -3.55
C SER A 49 -15.39 -47.65 -3.63
N THR A 50 -15.90 -47.11 -4.74
CA THR A 50 -16.00 -45.67 -4.97
C THR A 50 -17.46 -45.26 -5.06
N THR A 51 -17.80 -44.07 -4.57
CA THR A 51 -19.17 -43.57 -4.63
C THR A 51 -19.63 -43.22 -6.05
N ASP A 52 -20.90 -43.50 -6.34
CA ASP A 52 -21.59 -43.12 -7.58
C ASP A 52 -22.04 -41.64 -7.58
N SER A 53 -22.69 -41.18 -8.66
CA SER A 53 -23.12 -39.78 -8.81
C SER A 53 -24.15 -39.32 -7.75
N LEU A 54 -24.81 -40.27 -7.07
CA LEU A 54 -25.74 -40.05 -5.98
C LEU A 54 -25.09 -40.26 -4.60
N GLY A 55 -23.77 -40.45 -4.57
CA GLY A 55 -22.98 -40.63 -3.36
C GLY A 55 -23.07 -42.03 -2.76
N ASN A 56 -23.72 -42.99 -3.42
CA ASN A 56 -23.89 -44.34 -2.89
C ASN A 56 -22.65 -45.17 -3.14
N PHE A 57 -22.35 -46.09 -2.22
CA PHE A 57 -21.30 -47.08 -2.38
C PHE A 57 -21.76 -48.44 -1.89
N ALA A 58 -21.15 -49.49 -2.44
CA ALA A 58 -21.26 -50.83 -1.91
C ALA A 58 -20.01 -51.64 -2.29
N PHE A 59 -19.52 -52.44 -1.34
CA PHE A 59 -18.51 -53.46 -1.58
C PHE A 59 -18.73 -54.66 -0.66
N ARG A 60 -18.00 -55.73 -0.91
CA ARG A 60 -18.03 -56.96 -0.12
C ARG A 60 -16.64 -57.21 0.45
N THR A 61 -16.57 -57.72 1.67
CA THR A 61 -15.32 -58.02 2.35
C THR A 61 -15.39 -59.38 3.05
N THR A 62 -14.26 -60.07 3.15
CA THR A 62 -14.10 -61.30 3.94
C THR A 62 -13.51 -61.06 5.31
N GLU A 63 -13.09 -59.82 5.60
CA GLU A 63 -12.52 -59.42 6.89
C GLU A 63 -13.55 -59.53 8.03
N LYS A 64 -13.10 -59.88 9.23
CA LYS A 64 -13.95 -60.03 10.43
C LYS A 64 -13.34 -59.30 11.62
N GLY A 65 -14.19 -58.89 12.56
CA GLY A 65 -13.77 -58.20 13.78
C GLY A 65 -13.77 -56.68 13.64
N GLU A 66 -13.03 -55.99 14.51
CA GLU A 66 -12.97 -54.52 14.50
C GLU A 66 -12.06 -54.03 13.38
N HIS A 67 -12.60 -53.19 12.50
CA HIS A 67 -11.87 -52.55 11.41
C HIS A 67 -12.17 -51.05 11.35
N ILE A 68 -11.34 -50.30 10.63
CA ILE A 68 -11.55 -48.87 10.38
C ILE A 68 -11.89 -48.70 8.91
N ILE A 69 -13.05 -48.10 8.63
CA ILE A 69 -13.37 -47.63 7.29
C ILE A 69 -12.76 -46.25 7.10
N VAL A 70 -12.05 -46.08 6.00
CA VAL A 70 -11.46 -44.83 5.56
C VAL A 70 -12.21 -44.36 4.31
N ALA A 71 -12.80 -43.18 4.38
CA ALA A 71 -13.34 -42.49 3.21
C ALA A 71 -12.41 -41.32 2.85
N SER A 72 -11.92 -41.31 1.60
CA SER A 72 -10.99 -40.32 1.10
C SER A 72 -11.40 -39.81 -0.28
N SER A 73 -11.28 -38.50 -0.47
CA SER A 73 -11.55 -37.86 -1.75
C SER A 73 -10.69 -36.60 -1.90
N ILE A 74 -10.32 -36.27 -3.13
CA ILE A 74 -9.53 -35.08 -3.43
C ILE A 74 -10.37 -33.85 -3.05
N GLY A 75 -9.81 -33.00 -2.18
CA GLY A 75 -10.47 -31.79 -1.70
C GLY A 75 -11.37 -31.98 -0.48
N TYR A 76 -11.41 -33.17 0.13
CA TYR A 76 -12.09 -33.44 1.39
C TYR A 76 -11.10 -33.93 2.46
N ASN A 77 -11.43 -33.76 3.73
CA ASN A 77 -10.68 -34.39 4.82
C ASN A 77 -10.98 -35.89 4.84
N SER A 78 -9.96 -36.70 5.11
CA SER A 78 -10.14 -38.14 5.31
C SER A 78 -11.06 -38.37 6.51
N PHE A 79 -12.04 -39.25 6.34
CA PHE A 79 -12.92 -39.69 7.41
C PHE A 79 -12.56 -41.10 7.82
N GLU A 80 -12.42 -41.34 9.12
CA GLU A 80 -12.19 -42.67 9.69
C GLU A 80 -13.33 -43.01 10.65
N GLN A 81 -13.91 -44.20 10.49
CA GLN A 81 -14.94 -44.73 11.39
C GLN A 81 -14.65 -46.18 11.73
N LYS A 82 -14.66 -46.51 13.03
CA LYS A 82 -14.59 -47.88 13.49
C LYS A 82 -15.90 -48.62 13.17
N VAL A 83 -15.77 -49.83 12.64
CA VAL A 83 -16.89 -50.73 12.36
C VAL A 83 -16.55 -52.14 12.84
N LEU A 84 -17.55 -52.85 13.36
CA LEU A 84 -17.42 -54.25 13.73
C LEU A 84 -18.02 -55.11 12.62
N ILE A 85 -17.18 -55.87 11.92
CA ILE A 85 -17.60 -56.70 10.79
C ILE A 85 -17.94 -58.11 11.29
N GLY A 86 -19.24 -58.36 11.42
CA GLY A 86 -19.84 -59.63 11.87
C GLY A 86 -20.28 -60.51 10.69
N SER A 87 -21.52 -61.02 10.74
CA SER A 87 -22.14 -61.80 9.66
C SER A 87 -23.28 -61.06 8.93
N GLU A 88 -23.72 -59.91 9.46
CA GLU A 88 -24.81 -59.13 8.90
C GLU A 88 -24.31 -57.98 8.01
N PRO A 89 -25.08 -57.58 6.96
CA PRO A 89 -24.76 -56.42 6.14
C PRO A 89 -24.72 -55.12 6.95
N ILE A 90 -23.72 -54.28 6.69
CA ILE A 90 -23.54 -53.00 7.37
C ILE A 90 -23.95 -51.86 6.44
N THR A 91 -24.81 -50.96 6.93
CA THR A 91 -25.17 -49.73 6.21
C THR A 91 -24.63 -48.51 6.94
N LEU A 92 -23.91 -47.65 6.21
CA LEU A 92 -23.25 -46.47 6.76
C LEU A 92 -23.75 -45.19 6.10
N THR A 93 -23.88 -44.14 6.90
CA THR A 93 -24.05 -42.78 6.39
C THR A 93 -22.81 -42.00 6.77
N ILE A 94 -21.96 -41.71 5.78
CA ILE A 94 -20.67 -41.05 6.00
C ILE A 94 -20.81 -39.58 5.64
N SER A 95 -20.46 -38.69 6.56
CA SER A 95 -20.44 -37.24 6.32
C SER A 95 -19.00 -36.75 6.26
N ILE A 96 -18.53 -36.34 5.09
CA ILE A 96 -17.16 -35.82 4.89
C ILE A 96 -17.14 -34.29 4.82
N LYS A 97 -16.10 -33.69 5.41
CA LYS A 97 -15.92 -32.22 5.40
C LYS A 97 -15.00 -31.82 4.27
N GLU A 98 -15.41 -30.84 3.46
CA GLU A 98 -14.54 -30.24 2.45
C GLU A 98 -13.28 -29.69 3.13
N LYS A 99 -12.13 -29.95 2.53
CA LYS A 99 -10.84 -29.46 3.00
C LYS A 99 -10.70 -27.98 2.60
N LEU A 100 -10.28 -27.16 3.55
CA LEU A 100 -9.95 -25.77 3.27
C LEU A 100 -8.65 -25.72 2.45
N ASP A 101 -8.73 -25.17 1.24
CA ASP A 101 -7.62 -25.10 0.29
C ASP A 101 -7.26 -23.63 0.03
N GLU A 102 -5.99 -23.29 0.24
CA GLU A 102 -5.45 -21.93 0.09
C GLU A 102 -5.64 -21.37 -1.33
N LEU A 103 -5.69 -22.23 -2.35
CA LEU A 103 -5.91 -21.81 -3.74
C LEU A 103 -7.39 -21.56 -4.07
N LYS A 104 -8.32 -22.17 -3.33
CA LYS A 104 -9.77 -22.07 -3.57
C LYS A 104 -10.48 -21.10 -2.63
N ALA A 105 -9.93 -20.93 -1.44
CA ALA A 105 -10.54 -20.17 -0.36
C ALA A 105 -10.67 -18.68 -0.70
N VAL A 106 -11.75 -18.08 -0.21
CA VAL A 106 -11.99 -16.63 -0.33
C VAL A 106 -10.94 -15.84 0.43
N MET A 107 -10.43 -14.76 -0.16
CA MET A 107 -9.37 -13.95 0.45
C MET A 107 -10.00 -12.77 1.21
N VAL A 108 -9.55 -12.49 2.44
CA VAL A 108 -10.08 -11.35 3.21
C VAL A 108 -9.33 -10.07 2.84
N THR A 109 -9.85 -9.36 1.82
CA THR A 109 -9.20 -8.19 1.20
C THR A 109 -9.85 -6.84 1.55
N ALA A 110 -10.84 -6.77 2.44
CA ALA A 110 -11.67 -5.57 2.59
C ALA A 110 -10.86 -4.26 2.73
N GLY A 111 -11.07 -3.29 1.82
CA GLY A 111 -10.34 -2.02 1.74
C GLY A 111 -8.89 -2.11 1.22
N SER A 112 -8.30 -3.30 1.18
CA SER A 112 -7.02 -3.62 0.56
C SER A 112 -7.21 -4.09 -0.89
N PHE A 113 -6.27 -3.75 -1.77
CA PHE A 113 -6.18 -4.40 -3.08
C PHE A 113 -5.51 -5.81 -2.99
N ALA A 114 -5.21 -6.29 -1.76
CA ALA A 114 -4.46 -7.51 -1.47
C ALA A 114 -4.96 -8.33 -0.27
N ALA A 115 -4.96 -9.65 -0.41
CA ALA A 115 -4.78 -10.67 0.65
C ALA A 115 -4.42 -11.99 -0.04
N GLY A 116 -3.46 -12.77 0.49
CA GLY A 116 -2.91 -13.97 -0.16
C GLY A 116 -1.66 -13.71 -1.00
N ASP A 117 -0.88 -14.76 -1.26
CA ASP A 117 0.50 -14.81 -1.80
C ASP A 117 0.93 -13.56 -2.61
N SER A 118 2.03 -12.91 -2.23
CA SER A 118 2.33 -11.50 -2.58
C SER A 118 2.42 -11.16 -4.06
N LYS A 119 2.51 -12.16 -4.95
CA LYS A 119 2.40 -11.99 -6.41
C LYS A 119 0.97 -11.77 -6.92
N ARG A 120 -0.06 -12.23 -6.20
CA ARG A 120 -1.48 -12.02 -6.55
C ARG A 120 -2.09 -10.76 -5.92
N ALA A 121 -1.34 -10.10 -5.04
CA ALA A 121 -1.78 -9.02 -4.16
C ALA A 121 -1.30 -7.61 -4.57
N ALA A 122 -0.31 -7.49 -5.44
CA ALA A 122 0.21 -6.18 -5.85
C ALA A 122 -0.77 -5.47 -6.81
N VAL A 123 -1.15 -4.23 -6.49
CA VAL A 123 -2.05 -3.41 -7.33
C VAL A 123 -1.34 -2.93 -8.58
N LEU A 124 -0.10 -2.52 -8.37
CA LEU A 124 0.84 -2.05 -9.37
C LEU A 124 2.17 -2.77 -9.12
N SER A 125 2.70 -3.42 -10.16
CA SER A 125 4.08 -3.88 -10.19
C SER A 125 5.06 -2.70 -10.20
N SER A 126 6.34 -2.95 -9.95
CA SER A 126 7.38 -1.93 -10.08
C SER A 126 7.44 -1.35 -11.50
N LEU A 127 7.21 -2.18 -12.52
CA LEU A 127 7.13 -1.70 -13.89
C LEU A 127 5.83 -0.94 -14.15
N ASP A 128 4.70 -1.35 -13.57
CA ASP A 128 3.46 -0.57 -13.67
C ASP A 128 3.67 0.85 -13.16
N VAL A 129 4.36 1.01 -12.04
CA VAL A 129 4.72 2.32 -11.50
C VAL A 129 5.59 3.09 -12.49
N ALA A 130 6.62 2.46 -13.07
CA ALA A 130 7.56 3.13 -13.97
C ALA A 130 6.95 3.54 -15.33
N THR A 131 6.06 2.72 -15.89
CA THR A 131 5.48 2.94 -17.23
C THR A 131 4.13 3.66 -17.22
N THR A 132 3.56 3.93 -16.05
CA THR A 132 2.37 4.80 -15.96
C THR A 132 2.75 6.23 -16.33
N ALA A 133 2.23 6.73 -17.46
CA ALA A 133 2.63 8.03 -17.98
C ALA A 133 2.36 9.16 -16.96
N GLY A 134 3.38 9.99 -16.73
CA GLY A 134 3.36 11.07 -15.73
C GLY A 134 3.77 10.66 -14.31
N SER A 135 4.04 9.37 -14.03
CA SER A 135 4.56 8.95 -12.72
C SER A 135 6.05 9.26 -12.56
N ASN A 136 6.80 9.23 -13.67
CA ASN A 136 8.27 9.33 -13.70
C ASN A 136 8.98 8.39 -12.70
N ALA A 137 8.44 7.17 -12.55
CA ALA A 137 8.88 6.16 -11.58
C ALA A 137 8.76 6.59 -10.10
N ASP A 138 7.79 7.44 -9.78
CA ASP A 138 7.37 7.73 -8.41
C ASP A 138 6.15 6.89 -8.01
N ILE A 139 6.25 6.17 -6.88
CA ILE A 139 5.19 5.29 -6.39
C ILE A 139 3.92 6.09 -6.08
N THR A 140 4.04 7.25 -5.44
CA THR A 140 2.88 8.06 -5.06
C THR A 140 2.18 8.65 -6.28
N ALA A 141 2.93 9.10 -7.29
CA ALA A 141 2.39 9.60 -8.55
C ALA A 141 1.65 8.51 -9.34
N ALA A 142 2.15 7.27 -9.36
CA ALA A 142 1.43 6.15 -9.95
C ALA A 142 0.15 5.82 -9.18
N LEU A 143 0.21 5.81 -7.84
CA LEU A 143 -0.96 5.55 -6.98
C LEU A 143 -2.04 6.65 -7.11
N LYS A 144 -1.68 7.89 -7.47
CA LYS A 144 -2.65 8.96 -7.81
C LYS A 144 -3.55 8.62 -9.01
N THR A 145 -3.26 7.56 -9.76
CA THR A 145 -4.15 7.05 -10.83
C THR A 145 -5.15 6.00 -10.35
N LEU A 146 -5.05 5.56 -9.09
CA LEU A 146 -5.97 4.60 -8.49
C LEU A 146 -7.15 5.29 -7.81
N PRO A 147 -8.28 4.57 -7.65
CA PRO A 147 -9.45 5.13 -6.97
C PRO A 147 -9.17 5.52 -5.51
N GLY A 148 -9.98 6.45 -5.01
CA GLY A 148 -9.90 7.02 -3.67
C GLY A 148 -8.79 8.06 -3.51
N THR A 149 -7.96 8.32 -4.53
CA THR A 149 -6.81 9.24 -4.44
C THR A 149 -7.08 10.63 -5.01
N GLN A 150 -6.33 11.64 -4.56
CA GLN A 150 -6.50 13.05 -4.92
C GLN A 150 -5.29 13.63 -5.66
N GLN A 151 -5.53 14.53 -6.63
CA GLN A 151 -4.51 15.15 -7.49
C GLN A 151 -3.78 16.33 -6.84
N VAL A 152 -3.18 16.12 -5.67
CA VAL A 152 -2.48 17.16 -4.91
C VAL A 152 -1.09 17.38 -5.50
N GLY A 153 -0.76 18.61 -5.88
CA GLY A 153 0.53 18.99 -6.48
C GLY A 153 1.29 20.05 -5.69
N GLU A 154 0.69 20.54 -4.61
CA GLU A 154 1.15 21.65 -3.77
C GLU A 154 1.65 21.20 -2.39
N GLN A 155 1.50 19.91 -2.05
CA GLN A 155 1.90 19.29 -0.78
C GLN A 155 2.46 17.89 -1.02
N GLU A 156 3.31 17.43 -0.10
CA GLU A 156 3.78 16.03 -0.05
C GLU A 156 2.71 15.08 0.50
N GLY A 157 2.86 13.79 0.21
CA GLY A 157 1.95 12.76 0.72
C GLY A 157 1.01 12.14 -0.30
N LEU A 158 0.35 11.07 0.14
CA LEU A 158 -0.70 10.38 -0.59
C LEU A 158 -2.05 10.65 0.08
N PHE A 159 -2.90 11.41 -0.60
CA PHE A 159 -4.19 11.85 -0.09
C PHE A 159 -5.26 10.85 -0.53
N VAL A 160 -5.90 10.20 0.45
CA VAL A 160 -6.82 9.08 0.21
C VAL A 160 -8.13 9.35 0.93
N ARG A 161 -9.27 9.19 0.26
CA ARG A 161 -10.63 9.24 0.83
C ARG A 161 -10.86 10.38 1.81
N GLY A 162 -10.47 11.59 1.42
CA GLY A 162 -10.62 12.81 2.22
C GLY A 162 -9.60 12.98 3.36
N GLY A 163 -8.65 12.06 3.50
CA GLY A 163 -7.49 12.15 4.40
C GLY A 163 -6.37 13.00 3.83
N ALA A 164 -5.73 13.79 4.69
CA ALA A 164 -4.50 14.54 4.41
C ALA A 164 -3.32 13.58 4.16
N GLY A 165 -2.24 14.08 3.54
CA GLY A 165 -1.07 13.27 3.21
C GLY A 165 -0.46 12.52 4.39
N TYR A 166 -0.43 13.15 5.57
CA TYR A 166 0.09 12.56 6.81
C TYR A 166 -0.85 11.52 7.45
N GLU A 167 -2.11 11.42 7.01
CA GLU A 167 -3.07 10.38 7.44
C GLU A 167 -2.89 9.05 6.66
N THR A 168 -1.99 9.04 5.68
CA THR A 168 -1.57 7.84 4.94
C THR A 168 -0.14 7.48 5.33
N LYS A 169 0.05 6.33 5.97
CA LYS A 169 1.40 5.87 6.39
C LYS A 169 1.98 4.84 5.44
N GLN A 170 3.29 4.87 5.27
CA GLN A 170 4.03 3.93 4.43
C GLN A 170 4.84 2.97 5.30
N PHE A 171 4.89 1.70 4.92
CA PHE A 171 5.60 0.66 5.64
C PHE A 171 6.50 -0.12 4.69
N ILE A 172 7.75 -0.38 5.07
CA ILE A 172 8.66 -1.27 4.37
C ILE A 172 8.91 -2.49 5.24
N ASP A 173 8.65 -3.68 4.69
CA ASP A 173 8.79 -4.98 5.36
C ASP A 173 8.18 -5.01 6.78
N GLY A 174 7.05 -4.31 6.96
CA GLY A 174 6.26 -4.30 8.20
C GLY A 174 6.57 -3.15 9.17
N THR A 175 7.66 -2.42 8.99
CA THR A 175 8.06 -1.27 9.85
C THR A 175 7.66 0.06 9.23
N LEU A 176 7.38 1.08 10.05
CA LEU A 176 6.99 2.40 9.59
C LEU A 176 8.15 3.09 8.87
N VAL A 177 7.87 3.76 7.76
CA VAL A 177 8.82 4.66 7.12
C VAL A 177 8.57 6.08 7.62
N ASN A 178 9.52 6.63 8.35
CA ASN A 178 9.47 8.05 8.71
C ASN A 178 9.96 8.91 7.54
N ASN A 179 9.31 10.05 7.30
CA ASN A 179 9.60 10.98 6.19
C ASN A 179 9.80 10.27 4.82
N PRO A 180 8.78 9.55 4.31
CA PRO A 180 8.91 8.78 3.07
C PRO A 180 9.09 9.64 1.79
N TYR A 181 8.93 10.95 1.92
CA TYR A 181 9.06 11.96 0.87
C TYR A 181 10.26 12.86 1.12
N PHE A 182 10.80 13.46 0.05
CA PHE A 182 11.68 14.61 0.21
C PHE A 182 10.93 15.73 0.93
N THR A 183 11.62 16.49 1.78
CA THR A 183 11.00 17.62 2.48
C THR A 183 10.43 18.60 1.44
N SER A 184 9.12 18.84 1.52
CA SER A 184 8.42 19.75 0.64
C SER A 184 8.85 21.21 0.83
N VAL A 185 8.56 22.01 -0.19
CA VAL A 185 8.72 23.47 -0.15
C VAL A 185 7.36 24.11 -0.35
N PRO A 186 7.15 25.37 0.06
CA PRO A 186 5.83 25.99 0.01
C PRO A 186 5.19 25.82 -1.37
N ASP A 187 3.92 25.40 -1.42
CA ASP A 187 3.11 25.23 -2.63
C ASP A 187 3.66 24.29 -3.74
N ILE A 188 4.70 23.50 -3.46
CA ILE A 188 5.26 22.54 -4.42
C ILE A 188 5.36 21.17 -3.74
N GLY A 189 4.63 20.20 -4.29
CA GLY A 189 4.68 18.81 -3.83
C GLY A 189 6.06 18.18 -4.06
N SER A 190 6.43 17.26 -3.19
CA SER A 190 7.69 16.52 -3.27
C SER A 190 7.51 15.08 -3.75
N ARG A 191 8.60 14.50 -4.23
CA ARG A 191 8.67 13.10 -4.69
C ARG A 191 8.91 12.15 -3.50
N GLY A 192 8.49 10.89 -3.64
CA GLY A 192 8.91 9.81 -2.74
C GLY A 192 10.42 9.52 -2.85
N ARG A 193 11.02 9.07 -1.75
CA ARG A 193 12.47 8.78 -1.68
C ARG A 193 12.85 7.40 -2.25
N PHE A 194 11.90 6.46 -2.29
CA PHE A 194 12.18 5.07 -2.61
C PHE A 194 11.91 4.75 -4.08
N SER A 195 12.86 4.07 -4.71
CA SER A 195 12.69 3.52 -6.06
C SER A 195 11.67 2.38 -6.04
N PRO A 196 10.73 2.31 -7.01
CA PRO A 196 9.79 1.20 -7.13
C PRO A 196 10.49 -0.14 -7.39
N PHE A 197 11.68 -0.13 -7.98
CA PHE A 197 12.43 -1.35 -8.31
C PHE A 197 13.06 -2.05 -7.10
N LEU A 198 12.98 -1.46 -5.91
CA LEU A 198 13.37 -2.11 -4.65
C LEU A 198 12.32 -3.11 -4.15
N PHE A 199 11.09 -2.98 -4.67
CA PHE A 199 9.94 -3.70 -4.18
C PHE A 199 9.43 -4.68 -5.23
N LYS A 200 9.05 -5.88 -4.78
CA LYS A 200 8.42 -6.90 -5.64
C LYS A 200 6.93 -6.60 -5.91
N GLY A 201 6.36 -5.63 -5.20
CA GLY A 201 4.99 -5.17 -5.38
C GLY A 201 4.63 -4.07 -4.38
N THR A 202 3.57 -3.32 -4.71
CA THR A 202 2.97 -2.33 -3.83
C THR A 202 1.57 -2.79 -3.42
N VAL A 203 1.33 -2.89 -2.11
CA VAL A 203 0.00 -3.18 -1.56
C VAL A 203 -0.57 -1.88 -1.03
N PHE A 204 -1.51 -1.34 -1.78
CA PHE A 204 -2.24 -0.13 -1.40
C PHE A 204 -3.54 -0.54 -0.69
N THR A 205 -3.84 0.08 0.45
CA THR A 205 -5.14 -0.07 1.13
C THR A 205 -5.80 1.29 1.24
N THR A 206 -7.04 1.43 0.79
CA THR A 206 -7.82 2.66 0.89
C THR A 206 -8.62 2.75 2.21
N GLY A 207 -8.34 1.86 3.17
CA GLY A 207 -8.98 1.77 4.48
C GLY A 207 -9.09 0.33 4.95
N GLY A 208 -9.58 0.09 6.17
CA GLY A 208 -9.88 -1.29 6.63
C GLY A 208 -8.63 -2.17 6.84
N TYR A 209 -7.44 -1.57 6.97
CA TYR A 209 -6.19 -2.33 7.02
C TYR A 209 -5.98 -3.09 8.34
N SER A 210 -5.10 -4.10 8.27
CA SER A 210 -4.79 -5.04 9.35
C SER A 210 -4.35 -4.38 10.65
N ALA A 211 -4.75 -4.97 11.79
CA ALA A 211 -4.38 -4.55 13.16
C ALA A 211 -2.86 -4.56 13.42
N LEU A 212 -2.09 -5.21 12.54
CA LEU A 212 -0.63 -5.14 12.56
C LEU A 212 -0.11 -3.72 12.28
N TYR A 213 -0.90 -2.85 11.66
CA TYR A 213 -0.52 -1.48 11.32
C TYR A 213 -1.41 -0.47 12.07
N GLY A 214 -0.84 0.69 12.41
CA GLY A 214 -1.49 1.76 13.17
C GLY A 214 -0.99 3.14 12.78
N GLN A 215 -1.43 4.17 13.50
CA GLN A 215 -1.01 5.57 13.31
C GLN A 215 -1.31 6.15 11.92
N ALA A 216 -2.39 5.68 11.30
CA ALA A 216 -2.94 6.20 10.05
C ALA A 216 -4.46 6.37 10.23
N LEU A 217 -5.02 7.49 9.81
CA LEU A 217 -6.48 7.65 9.82
C LEU A 217 -7.14 7.32 8.49
N SER A 218 -6.37 7.22 7.41
CA SER A 218 -6.94 7.07 6.07
C SER A 218 -6.49 5.80 5.37
N SER A 219 -5.18 5.59 5.26
CA SER A 219 -4.62 4.57 4.38
C SER A 219 -3.27 4.07 4.88
N ALA A 220 -2.93 2.86 4.45
CA ALA A 220 -1.62 2.27 4.62
C ALA A 220 -1.08 1.85 3.25
N LEU A 221 0.17 2.20 2.97
CA LEU A 221 0.92 1.70 1.81
C LEU A 221 1.97 0.71 2.30
N LEU A 222 1.79 -0.56 1.95
CA LEU A 222 2.69 -1.63 2.35
C LEU A 222 3.61 -1.97 1.17
N LEU A 223 4.90 -1.81 1.39
CA LEU A 223 5.96 -2.05 0.42
C LEU A 223 6.75 -3.31 0.85
N GLU A 224 6.74 -4.34 0.01
CA GLU A 224 7.52 -5.56 0.24
C GLU A 224 8.80 -5.52 -0.59
N SER A 225 9.95 -5.52 0.09
CA SER A 225 11.23 -5.52 -0.61
C SER A 225 11.49 -6.86 -1.29
N ILE A 226 12.26 -6.85 -2.39
CA ILE A 226 12.69 -8.05 -3.11
C ILE A 226 13.48 -8.98 -2.16
N ASP A 227 13.25 -10.29 -2.25
CA ASP A 227 13.92 -11.28 -1.38
C ASP A 227 15.36 -11.58 -1.85
N LEU A 228 15.51 -12.17 -3.04
CA LEU A 228 16.79 -12.27 -3.74
C LEU A 228 16.56 -11.86 -5.20
N PRO A 229 17.51 -11.14 -5.83
CA PRO A 229 17.48 -10.90 -7.26
C PRO A 229 17.57 -12.23 -8.02
N GLU A 230 17.07 -12.27 -9.25
CA GLU A 230 17.14 -13.48 -10.08
C GLU A 230 18.57 -13.75 -10.57
N GLN A 231 19.30 -12.68 -10.85
CA GLN A 231 20.66 -12.68 -11.39
C GLN A 231 21.42 -11.43 -10.97
N SER A 232 22.74 -11.47 -11.09
CA SER A 232 23.59 -10.31 -10.85
C SER A 232 23.40 -9.27 -11.95
N GLU A 233 23.30 -8.01 -11.55
CA GLU A 233 23.07 -6.87 -12.41
C GLU A 233 24.05 -5.74 -12.11
N VAL A 234 24.45 -5.04 -13.16
CA VAL A 234 24.95 -3.68 -13.07
C VAL A 234 24.01 -2.83 -13.91
N ASP A 235 23.64 -1.66 -13.42
CA ASP A 235 22.78 -0.73 -14.13
C ASP A 235 23.37 0.68 -14.13
N ALA A 236 23.00 1.44 -15.16
CA ALA A 236 23.30 2.85 -15.26
C ALA A 236 22.10 3.60 -15.83
N SER A 237 21.91 4.83 -15.36
CA SER A 237 20.88 5.75 -15.83
C SER A 237 21.52 7.07 -16.22
N ILE A 238 21.18 7.57 -17.40
CA ILE A 238 21.72 8.80 -17.96
C ILE A 238 20.58 9.62 -18.54
N SER A 239 20.48 10.87 -18.11
CA SER A 239 19.47 11.84 -18.50
C SER A 239 20.03 13.24 -18.32
N PRO A 240 19.53 14.28 -19.02
CA PRO A 240 19.86 15.67 -18.70
C PRO A 240 19.56 16.09 -17.25
N LEU A 241 18.72 15.34 -16.55
CA LEU A 241 18.29 15.59 -15.17
C LEU A 241 18.95 14.69 -14.13
N LEU A 242 19.41 13.50 -14.53
CA LEU A 242 19.77 12.40 -13.64
C LEU A 242 20.95 11.65 -14.23
N VAL A 243 21.95 11.39 -13.40
CA VAL A 243 22.95 10.36 -13.65
C VAL A 243 22.98 9.41 -12.46
N GLY A 244 23.01 8.11 -12.70
CA GLY A 244 23.08 7.12 -11.64
C GLY A 244 23.69 5.82 -12.12
N ALA A 245 24.21 5.06 -11.18
CA ALA A 245 24.74 3.73 -11.41
C ALA A 245 24.47 2.85 -10.20
N GLY A 246 24.29 1.57 -10.48
CA GLY A 246 23.85 0.59 -9.52
C GLY A 246 24.46 -0.76 -9.77
N THR A 247 24.50 -1.57 -8.72
CA THR A 247 24.79 -2.99 -8.84
C THR A 247 24.01 -3.79 -7.84
N GLN A 248 23.60 -4.97 -8.26
CA GLN A 248 22.96 -5.97 -7.43
C GLN A 248 23.64 -7.31 -7.72
N GLN A 249 24.29 -7.90 -6.72
CA GLN A 249 25.05 -9.14 -6.87
C GLN A 249 24.39 -10.30 -6.14
N LEU A 250 24.18 -11.42 -6.84
CA LEU A 250 23.70 -12.67 -6.27
C LEU A 250 24.88 -13.61 -6.02
N SER A 251 24.94 -14.22 -4.84
CA SER A 251 25.97 -15.21 -4.52
C SER A 251 25.86 -16.43 -5.43
N LYS A 252 27.00 -17.09 -5.73
CA LYS A 252 27.04 -18.30 -6.57
C LYS A 252 26.10 -19.42 -6.07
N ASN A 253 25.92 -19.53 -4.77
CA ASN A 253 25.03 -20.51 -4.14
C ASN A 253 23.55 -20.07 -4.06
N LYS A 254 23.20 -18.88 -4.57
CA LYS A 254 21.84 -18.29 -4.56
C LYS A 254 21.20 -18.22 -3.16
N LYS A 255 22.03 -18.01 -2.14
CA LYS A 255 21.61 -17.89 -0.73
C LYS A 255 21.82 -16.49 -0.16
N SER A 256 22.58 -15.62 -0.80
CA SER A 256 22.72 -14.23 -0.37
C SER A 256 22.85 -13.29 -1.55
N SER A 257 22.54 -12.02 -1.33
CA SER A 257 22.75 -10.95 -2.29
C SER A 257 23.11 -9.65 -1.59
N TRP A 258 23.79 -8.77 -2.30
CA TRP A 258 23.99 -7.39 -1.88
C TRP A 258 23.80 -6.47 -3.08
N GLY A 259 23.51 -5.20 -2.81
CA GLY A 259 23.48 -4.20 -3.87
C GLY A 259 23.71 -2.81 -3.34
N ILE A 260 24.18 -1.93 -4.21
CA ILE A 260 24.45 -0.53 -3.94
C ILE A 260 24.03 0.27 -5.18
N ASN A 261 23.28 1.34 -4.96
CA ASN A 261 22.88 2.28 -6.00
C ASN A 261 23.24 3.69 -5.57
N TYR A 262 23.63 4.50 -6.55
CA TYR A 262 23.87 5.92 -6.38
C TYR A 262 23.24 6.69 -7.54
N SER A 263 22.62 7.81 -7.22
CA SER A 263 22.03 8.73 -8.19
C SER A 263 22.28 10.17 -7.79
N TYR A 264 22.54 10.99 -8.80
CA TYR A 264 22.67 12.43 -8.71
C TYR A 264 21.67 13.09 -9.65
N VAL A 265 20.81 13.94 -9.10
CA VAL A 265 19.85 14.73 -9.83
C VAL A 265 20.30 16.18 -9.81
N ASN A 266 20.36 16.80 -10.98
CA ASN A 266 20.57 18.23 -11.14
C ASN A 266 19.67 18.75 -12.25
N VAL A 267 18.77 19.66 -11.90
CA VAL A 267 17.75 20.16 -12.83
C VAL A 267 18.21 21.37 -13.66
N GLY A 268 19.43 21.87 -13.45
CA GLY A 268 19.90 23.13 -14.04
C GLY A 268 19.87 23.15 -15.57
N LEU A 269 20.34 22.08 -16.22
CA LEU A 269 20.29 21.97 -17.69
C LEU A 269 18.85 22.03 -18.23
N TYR A 270 17.94 21.35 -17.55
CA TYR A 270 16.53 21.33 -17.92
C TYR A 270 15.84 22.67 -17.68
N PHE A 271 16.10 23.34 -16.55
CA PHE A 271 15.52 24.65 -16.24
C PHE A 271 16.01 25.76 -17.19
N GLY A 272 17.21 25.59 -17.78
CA GLY A 272 17.69 26.44 -18.86
C GLY A 272 16.86 26.35 -20.15
N LEU A 273 16.22 25.20 -20.41
CA LEU A 273 15.39 24.96 -21.59
C LEU A 273 13.90 25.17 -21.32
N VAL A 274 13.42 24.72 -20.15
CA VAL A 274 12.02 24.82 -19.73
C VAL A 274 11.96 25.73 -18.51
N LYS A 275 11.56 26.99 -18.74
CA LYS A 275 11.41 28.00 -17.69
C LYS A 275 10.46 27.51 -16.60
N GLN A 276 10.89 27.66 -15.35
CA GLN A 276 10.10 27.37 -14.17
C GLN A 276 9.71 28.65 -13.45
N THR A 277 8.59 28.60 -12.73
CA THR A 277 8.13 29.62 -11.79
C THR A 277 7.79 28.93 -10.48
N PRO A 278 8.40 29.23 -9.34
CA PRO A 278 9.17 30.44 -9.01
C PRO A 278 10.61 30.47 -9.55
N ASP A 279 11.28 31.61 -9.36
CA ASP A 279 12.72 31.76 -9.65
C ASP A 279 13.55 30.91 -8.68
N TYR A 280 14.57 30.20 -9.17
CA TYR A 280 15.43 29.37 -8.34
C TYR A 280 16.82 30.00 -8.23
N PHE A 281 17.19 30.46 -7.03
CA PHE A 281 18.51 31.04 -6.78
C PHE A 281 19.54 30.02 -6.30
N LYS A 282 19.07 28.86 -5.82
CA LYS A 282 19.86 27.65 -5.64
C LYS A 282 19.14 26.54 -6.40
N MET A 283 19.75 26.10 -7.50
CA MET A 283 19.17 25.05 -8.34
C MET A 283 18.97 23.77 -7.52
N PRO A 284 17.80 23.11 -7.65
CA PRO A 284 17.54 21.84 -6.99
C PRO A 284 18.59 20.79 -7.38
N GLN A 285 19.26 20.24 -6.37
CA GLN A 285 20.23 19.15 -6.52
C GLN A 285 19.96 18.11 -5.44
N PHE A 286 20.02 16.83 -5.83
CA PHE A 286 19.78 15.72 -4.93
C PHE A 286 20.82 14.62 -5.14
N HIS A 287 21.45 14.20 -4.06
CA HIS A 287 22.22 12.96 -3.99
C HIS A 287 21.36 11.92 -3.31
N SER A 288 21.24 10.73 -3.90
CA SER A 288 20.52 9.62 -3.31
C SER A 288 21.29 8.33 -3.50
N SER A 289 21.57 7.66 -2.39
CA SER A 289 22.23 6.35 -2.35
C SER A 289 21.33 5.36 -1.64
N ASP A 290 21.36 4.11 -2.07
CA ASP A 290 20.80 3.02 -1.30
C ASP A 290 21.70 1.79 -1.34
N ALA A 291 21.61 0.98 -0.30
CA ALA A 291 22.31 -0.29 -0.23
C ALA A 291 21.41 -1.34 0.41
N ASN A 292 21.60 -2.59 0.00
CA ASN A 292 20.88 -3.72 0.53
C ASN A 292 21.81 -4.93 0.75
N PHE A 293 21.47 -5.74 1.75
CA PHE A 293 22.08 -7.04 1.99
C PHE A 293 21.00 -8.03 2.40
N ARG A 294 20.98 -9.22 1.79
CA ARG A 294 19.90 -10.20 1.97
C ARG A 294 20.50 -11.60 2.03
N PHE A 295 20.04 -12.44 2.95
CA PHE A 295 20.50 -13.84 3.01
C PHE A 295 19.47 -14.81 3.58
N LYS A 296 19.45 -16.01 3.01
CA LYS A 296 18.57 -17.11 3.44
C LYS A 296 19.14 -17.77 4.68
N THR A 297 18.29 -18.01 5.66
CA THR A 297 18.66 -18.76 6.86
C THR A 297 18.70 -20.27 6.58
N LYS A 298 19.31 -21.04 7.49
CA LYS A 298 19.38 -22.51 7.35
C LYS A 298 18.00 -23.18 7.32
N ARG A 299 16.98 -22.55 7.94
CA ARG A 299 15.59 -23.04 8.02
C ARG A 299 14.70 -22.55 6.87
N GLY A 300 15.28 -21.87 5.88
CA GLY A 300 14.55 -21.34 4.73
C GLY A 300 13.90 -19.97 4.97
N GLY A 301 14.20 -19.33 6.10
CA GLY A 301 13.87 -17.93 6.36
C GLY A 301 14.70 -16.95 5.54
N MET A 302 14.43 -15.66 5.73
CA MET A 302 15.02 -14.56 4.99
C MET A 302 15.35 -13.41 5.94
N VAL A 303 16.60 -12.96 5.92
CA VAL A 303 17.02 -11.72 6.56
C VAL A 303 17.35 -10.70 5.49
N LYS A 304 16.83 -9.48 5.62
CA LYS A 304 17.02 -8.37 4.67
C LYS A 304 17.39 -7.12 5.44
N TYR A 305 18.50 -6.50 5.08
CA TYR A 305 18.90 -5.18 5.50
C TYR A 305 18.82 -4.23 4.30
N TYR A 306 18.25 -3.07 4.52
CA TYR A 306 18.12 -2.01 3.53
C TYR A 306 18.43 -0.66 4.18
N THR A 307 19.17 0.17 3.47
CA THR A 307 19.51 1.52 3.93
C THR A 307 19.46 2.50 2.76
N THR A 308 19.02 3.73 3.02
CA THR A 308 19.04 4.81 2.03
C THR A 308 19.54 6.09 2.68
N PHE A 309 20.36 6.82 1.93
CA PHE A 309 20.89 8.12 2.27
C PHE A 309 20.45 9.10 1.19
N SER A 310 19.95 10.26 1.59
CA SER A 310 19.67 11.34 0.66
C SER A 310 20.09 12.68 1.22
N ASN A 311 20.68 13.49 0.35
CA ASN A 311 21.02 14.88 0.60
C ASN A 311 20.38 15.71 -0.51
N GLY A 312 19.72 16.80 -0.14
CA GLY A 312 19.07 17.70 -1.09
C GLY A 312 19.30 19.16 -0.73
N VAL A 313 19.48 19.99 -1.74
CA VAL A 313 19.55 21.45 -1.60
C VAL A 313 18.70 22.11 -2.67
N LEU A 314 17.98 23.17 -2.28
CA LEU A 314 17.29 24.06 -3.21
C LEU A 314 17.03 25.42 -2.56
N GLY A 315 16.77 26.42 -3.39
CA GLY A 315 16.31 27.73 -2.94
C GLY A 315 15.56 28.46 -4.03
N LEU A 316 14.43 29.07 -3.66
CA LEU A 316 13.49 29.71 -4.59
C LEU A 316 13.04 31.09 -4.10
N ARG A 317 12.66 31.96 -5.03
CA ARG A 317 12.11 33.30 -4.79
C ARG A 317 10.76 33.49 -5.45
N ARG A 318 9.82 34.07 -4.71
CA ARG A 318 8.47 34.42 -5.17
C ARG A 318 8.19 35.89 -4.91
N PRO A 319 7.29 36.55 -5.64
CA PRO A 319 6.66 37.78 -5.17
C PRO A 319 6.05 37.56 -3.77
N ASP A 320 6.19 38.54 -2.88
CA ASP A 320 5.54 38.50 -1.58
C ASP A 320 4.06 38.88 -1.72
N ILE A 321 3.15 38.03 -1.22
CA ILE A 321 1.70 38.26 -1.38
C ILE A 321 1.17 39.46 -0.58
N ASP A 322 1.90 39.90 0.45
CA ASP A 322 1.55 41.04 1.31
C ASP A 322 2.16 42.37 0.81
N SER A 323 3.02 42.33 -0.21
CA SER A 323 3.71 43.50 -0.73
C SER A 323 4.17 43.35 -2.17
N LEU A 324 3.65 44.23 -3.03
CA LEU A 324 4.01 44.34 -4.46
C LEU A 324 5.50 44.63 -4.70
N ASN A 325 6.22 45.15 -3.69
CA ASN A 325 7.60 45.57 -3.81
C ASN A 325 8.60 44.61 -3.16
N LEU A 326 8.15 43.49 -2.60
CA LEU A 326 9.00 42.54 -1.89
C LEU A 326 8.92 41.14 -2.50
N LYS A 327 9.84 40.28 -2.08
CA LYS A 327 9.96 38.89 -2.50
C LYS A 327 10.15 37.99 -1.30
N ASP A 328 9.61 36.79 -1.36
CA ASP A 328 9.82 35.71 -0.41
C ASP A 328 10.92 34.78 -0.92
N ALA A 329 12.04 34.67 -0.19
CA ALA A 329 13.17 33.80 -0.51
C ALA A 329 13.23 32.63 0.47
N PHE A 330 12.94 31.43 -0.04
CA PHE A 330 12.97 30.17 0.71
C PHE A 330 14.21 29.36 0.34
N SER A 331 14.94 28.82 1.32
CA SER A 331 16.06 27.89 1.14
C SER A 331 15.85 26.65 1.99
N LEU A 332 16.17 25.48 1.44
CA LEU A 332 16.11 24.20 2.14
C LEU A 332 17.36 23.37 1.85
N THR A 333 17.99 22.88 2.90
CA THR A 333 18.96 21.78 2.85
C THR A 333 18.44 20.62 3.69
N ASN A 334 18.19 19.48 3.06
CA ASN A 334 17.71 18.26 3.73
C ASN A 334 18.80 17.18 3.74
N ASN A 335 18.95 16.50 4.86
CA ASN A 335 19.71 15.26 4.99
C ASN A 335 18.82 14.20 5.60
N ASN A 336 18.71 13.05 4.96
CA ASN A 336 17.91 11.94 5.44
C ASN A 336 18.69 10.63 5.36
N TRP A 337 18.60 9.83 6.41
CA TRP A 337 19.15 8.49 6.45
C TRP A 337 18.12 7.55 7.05
N TYR A 338 17.73 6.51 6.31
CA TYR A 338 16.76 5.50 6.71
C TYR A 338 17.39 4.11 6.66
N ASN A 339 17.07 3.28 7.64
CA ASN A 339 17.54 1.91 7.79
C ASN A 339 16.38 1.00 8.16
N ASN A 340 16.36 -0.19 7.56
CA ASN A 340 15.41 -1.25 7.82
C ASN A 340 16.12 -2.60 7.88
N LEU A 341 15.87 -3.36 8.93
CA LEU A 341 16.28 -4.75 9.04
C LEU A 341 15.04 -5.59 9.27
N SER A 342 14.77 -6.55 8.39
CA SER A 342 13.68 -7.51 8.54
C SER A 342 14.19 -8.94 8.57
N TRP A 343 13.60 -9.76 9.43
CA TRP A 343 13.89 -11.18 9.56
C TRP A 343 12.60 -11.97 9.62
N ARG A 344 12.34 -12.75 8.57
CA ARG A 344 11.26 -13.72 8.50
C ARG A 344 11.81 -15.13 8.68
N GLU A 345 11.20 -15.93 9.53
CA GLU A 345 11.62 -17.30 9.81
C GLU A 345 10.44 -18.25 9.96
N ASN A 346 10.61 -19.51 9.53
CA ASN A 346 9.71 -20.60 9.88
C ASN A 346 10.27 -21.34 11.09
N LEU A 347 9.53 -21.33 12.21
CA LEU A 347 9.96 -21.95 13.46
C LEU A 347 9.55 -23.42 13.56
N GLY A 348 8.82 -23.95 12.57
CA GLY A 348 8.29 -25.31 12.57
C GLY A 348 6.92 -25.41 13.27
N ASN A 349 6.26 -26.56 13.14
CA ASN A 349 4.95 -26.83 13.76
C ASN A 349 3.87 -25.75 13.46
N GLY A 350 3.92 -25.16 12.26
CA GLY A 350 3.00 -24.09 11.84
C GLY A 350 3.28 -22.71 12.44
N TRP A 351 4.41 -22.51 13.11
CA TRP A 351 4.84 -21.21 13.62
C TRP A 351 5.71 -20.46 12.61
N LYS A 352 5.43 -19.17 12.42
CA LYS A 352 6.30 -18.22 11.71
C LYS A 352 6.60 -17.02 12.58
N MET A 353 7.74 -16.40 12.34
CA MET A 353 8.20 -15.20 13.03
C MET A 353 8.59 -14.16 11.99
N ASN A 354 8.15 -12.91 12.18
CA ASN A 354 8.64 -11.74 11.46
C ASN A 354 9.13 -10.71 12.49
N LEU A 355 10.42 -10.43 12.50
CA LEU A 355 11.03 -9.35 13.28
C LEU A 355 11.41 -8.22 12.34
N GLY A 356 11.20 -6.99 12.77
CA GLY A 356 11.58 -5.79 12.04
C GLY A 356 12.21 -4.77 12.97
N THR A 357 13.30 -4.14 12.55
CA THR A 357 13.85 -2.95 13.20
C THR A 357 14.02 -1.85 12.17
N GLY A 358 13.86 -0.61 12.60
CA GLY A 358 14.03 0.55 11.75
C GLY A 358 14.71 1.68 12.50
N TYR A 359 15.53 2.44 11.79
CA TYR A 359 16.11 3.67 12.31
C TYR A 359 16.13 4.72 11.19
N SER A 360 15.63 5.90 11.48
CA SER A 360 15.67 7.01 10.54
C SER A 360 16.05 8.31 11.23
N THR A 361 16.87 9.11 10.57
CA THR A 361 17.15 10.49 10.96
C THR A 361 16.90 11.41 9.77
N ASN A 362 16.16 12.50 10.00
CA ASN A 362 15.90 13.54 9.02
C ASN A 362 16.31 14.89 9.63
N LYS A 363 17.12 15.65 8.90
CA LYS A 363 17.57 16.99 9.29
C LYS A 363 17.24 17.97 8.19
N ASP A 364 16.41 18.95 8.51
CA ASP A 364 16.08 20.07 7.65
C ASP A 364 16.72 21.35 8.20
N ASN A 365 17.38 22.08 7.30
CA ASN A 365 17.78 23.46 7.53
C ASN A 365 17.00 24.33 6.56
N ILE A 366 16.01 25.04 7.09
CA ILE A 366 15.09 25.88 6.34
C ILE A 366 15.36 27.33 6.71
N SER A 367 15.43 28.20 5.71
CA SER A 367 15.51 29.65 5.88
C SER A 367 14.47 30.32 5.01
N GLN A 368 13.69 31.22 5.58
CA GLN A 368 12.75 32.09 4.86
C GLN A 368 13.13 33.54 5.14
N GLN A 369 13.26 34.32 4.06
CA GLN A 369 13.60 35.73 4.14
C GLN A 369 12.73 36.54 3.19
N VAL A 370 12.14 37.61 3.70
CA VAL A 370 11.56 38.67 2.89
C VAL A 370 12.70 39.55 2.37
N GLN A 371 12.72 39.76 1.06
CA GLN A 371 13.77 40.49 0.35
C GLN A 371 13.19 41.66 -0.45
N ASP A 372 13.99 42.69 -0.68
CA ASP A 372 13.66 43.77 -1.61
C ASP A 372 13.82 43.34 -3.09
N GLN A 373 13.54 44.26 -4.02
CA GLN A 373 13.69 43.98 -5.46
C GLN A 373 15.13 43.66 -5.89
N ARG A 374 16.13 44.10 -5.11
CA ARG A 374 17.58 43.82 -5.29
C ARG A 374 18.03 42.56 -4.54
N ASN A 375 17.07 41.76 -4.06
CA ASN A 375 17.28 40.51 -3.31
C ASN A 375 18.05 40.71 -1.99
N GLN A 376 17.96 41.90 -1.38
CA GLN A 376 18.54 42.16 -0.06
C GLN A 376 17.51 41.87 1.05
N PRO A 377 17.89 41.18 2.14
CA PRO A 377 16.99 40.89 3.24
C PRO A 377 16.39 42.17 3.86
N LYS A 378 15.10 42.14 4.16
CA LYS A 378 14.37 43.23 4.81
C LYS A 378 13.85 42.79 6.17
N GLN A 379 14.14 43.59 7.18
CA GLN A 379 13.63 43.41 8.54
C GLN A 379 12.41 44.29 8.79
N PHE A 380 11.53 43.83 9.68
CA PHE A 380 10.30 44.53 10.05
C PHE A 380 10.25 44.73 11.56
N GLY A 381 9.79 45.89 11.99
CA GLY A 381 9.54 46.18 13.41
C GLY A 381 8.26 45.53 13.92
N SER A 382 8.04 45.63 15.23
CA SER A 382 6.88 45.04 15.94
C SER A 382 5.51 45.54 15.48
N GLY A 383 5.44 46.64 14.71
CA GLY A 383 4.19 47.13 14.10
C GLY A 383 3.68 46.30 12.92
N LEU A 384 4.50 45.41 12.35
CA LEU A 384 4.13 44.50 11.25
C LEU A 384 4.48 43.04 11.62
N PRO A 385 3.89 42.47 12.68
CA PRO A 385 4.28 41.17 13.20
C PRO A 385 4.10 40.04 12.18
N TRP A 386 3.10 40.13 11.29
CA TRP A 386 2.91 39.14 10.23
C TRP A 386 4.06 39.13 9.22
N MET A 387 4.62 40.30 8.87
CA MET A 387 5.80 40.40 8.00
C MET A 387 7.07 39.97 8.73
N GLN A 388 7.20 40.32 10.00
CA GLN A 388 8.33 39.90 10.84
C GLN A 388 8.40 38.38 10.95
N ASN A 389 7.26 37.71 11.17
CA ASN A 389 7.18 36.26 11.32
C ASN A 389 7.48 35.48 10.03
N LYS A 390 7.45 36.13 8.85
CA LYS A 390 7.92 35.51 7.61
C LYS A 390 9.42 35.27 7.63
N ASN A 391 10.20 36.09 8.33
CA ASN A 391 11.65 35.90 8.45
C ASN A 391 11.96 34.87 9.55
N PHE A 392 12.44 33.69 9.16
CA PHE A 392 12.84 32.68 10.12
C PHE A 392 13.93 31.76 9.59
N ASP A 393 14.75 31.26 10.52
CA ASP A 393 15.62 30.12 10.31
C ASP A 393 15.14 28.98 11.21
N LEU A 394 14.97 27.81 10.62
CA LEU A 394 14.46 26.61 11.25
C LEU A 394 15.46 25.47 11.06
N LEU A 395 15.98 24.95 12.16
CA LEU A 395 16.72 23.69 12.20
C LEU A 395 15.83 22.61 12.82
N HIS A 396 15.30 21.73 11.98
CA HIS A 396 14.49 20.59 12.40
C HIS A 396 15.32 19.32 12.33
N LYS A 397 15.34 18.54 13.40
CA LYS A 397 15.92 17.19 13.44
C LYS A 397 14.89 16.22 14.00
N GLN A 398 14.65 15.14 13.28
CA GLN A 398 13.75 14.08 13.68
C GLN A 398 14.46 12.73 13.61
N ASP A 399 14.56 12.05 14.76
CA ASP A 399 15.12 10.70 14.87
C ASP A 399 14.00 9.74 15.30
N LEU A 400 13.86 8.60 14.63
CA LEU A 400 12.93 7.54 14.98
C LEU A 400 13.64 6.20 14.99
N ALA A 401 13.68 5.54 16.15
CA ALA A 401 14.09 4.15 16.29
C ALA A 401 12.86 3.28 16.54
N GLN A 402 12.77 2.10 15.93
CA GLN A 402 11.65 1.20 16.12
C GLN A 402 12.04 -0.27 16.10
N VAL A 403 11.29 -1.08 16.83
CA VAL A 403 11.32 -2.54 16.81
C VAL A 403 9.90 -3.07 16.71
N LYS A 404 9.72 -4.15 15.96
CA LYS A 404 8.46 -4.85 15.79
C LYS A 404 8.69 -6.35 15.77
N ALA A 405 7.85 -7.07 16.50
CA ALA A 405 7.82 -8.53 16.49
C ALA A 405 6.42 -9.00 16.16
N VAL A 406 6.30 -9.92 15.22
CA VAL A 406 5.05 -10.57 14.82
C VAL A 406 5.27 -12.08 14.82
N PHE A 407 4.42 -12.81 15.52
CA PHE A 407 4.37 -14.26 15.49
C PHE A 407 3.06 -14.70 14.83
N GLU A 408 3.16 -15.68 13.94
CA GLU A 408 2.00 -16.32 13.30
C GLU A 408 1.96 -17.78 13.71
N LYS A 409 0.79 -18.24 14.14
CA LYS A 409 0.49 -19.65 14.39
C LYS A 409 -0.61 -20.09 13.43
N LYS A 410 -0.27 -21.06 12.57
CA LYS A 410 -1.26 -21.80 11.78
C LYS A 410 -2.18 -22.56 12.72
N LEU A 411 -3.47 -22.36 12.56
CA LEU A 411 -4.55 -23.06 13.25
C LEU A 411 -5.07 -24.20 12.37
N ILE A 412 -6.32 -24.61 12.56
CA ILE A 412 -6.95 -25.66 11.76
C ILE A 412 -7.17 -25.17 10.32
N GLY A 413 -6.84 -26.03 9.34
CA GLY A 413 -6.98 -25.74 7.91
C GLY A 413 -5.96 -24.70 7.43
N ILE A 414 -6.46 -23.58 6.91
CA ILE A 414 -5.66 -22.43 6.46
C ILE A 414 -5.84 -21.21 7.37
N SER A 415 -6.59 -21.34 8.46
CA SER A 415 -6.75 -20.30 9.46
C SER A 415 -5.44 -20.03 10.18
N ALA A 416 -5.23 -18.79 10.60
CA ALA A 416 -4.01 -18.37 11.28
C ALA A 416 -4.31 -17.32 12.35
N LEU A 417 -3.53 -17.33 13.41
CA LEU A 417 -3.48 -16.29 14.43
C LEU A 417 -2.14 -15.56 14.33
N ARG A 418 -2.18 -14.24 14.18
CA ARG A 418 -1.02 -13.34 14.23
C ARG A 418 -1.10 -12.50 15.48
N PHE A 419 0.00 -12.36 16.20
CA PHE A 419 0.06 -11.49 17.36
C PHE A 419 1.47 -10.94 17.54
N GLY A 420 1.60 -9.84 18.27
CA GLY A 420 2.88 -9.20 18.43
C GLY A 420 2.80 -7.82 19.05
N GLY A 421 3.91 -7.11 18.93
CA GLY A 421 4.02 -5.75 19.42
C GLY A 421 5.05 -4.94 18.65
N GLU A 422 4.98 -3.63 18.82
CA GLU A 422 5.97 -2.69 18.32
C GLU A 422 6.23 -1.58 19.34
N TYR A 423 7.45 -1.10 19.33
CA TYR A 423 7.93 -0.02 20.17
C TYR A 423 8.69 0.98 19.31
N TRP A 424 8.34 2.26 19.44
CA TRP A 424 8.98 3.37 18.75
C TRP A 424 9.54 4.35 19.78
N HIS A 425 10.75 4.81 19.55
CA HIS A 425 11.37 5.91 20.26
C HIS A 425 11.59 7.06 19.28
N LEU A 426 10.84 8.14 19.45
CA LEU A 426 10.91 9.35 18.65
C LEU A 426 11.62 10.44 19.46
N TYR A 427 12.58 11.10 18.82
CA TYR A 427 13.19 12.34 19.28
C TYR A 427 13.04 13.39 18.17
N ASP A 428 12.24 14.42 18.43
CA ASP A 428 12.01 15.54 17.52
C ASP A 428 12.56 16.81 18.17
N LYS A 429 13.42 17.55 17.47
CA LYS A 429 14.03 18.79 17.93
C LYS A 429 13.85 19.87 16.87
N ASN A 430 13.22 20.96 17.24
CA ASN A 430 13.10 22.17 16.42
C ASN A 430 13.83 23.33 17.07
N VAL A 431 14.63 24.07 16.29
CA VAL A 431 15.25 25.33 16.73
C VAL A 431 14.76 26.44 15.80
N ILE A 432 14.06 27.42 16.36
CA ILE A 432 13.51 28.58 15.64
C ILE A 432 13.86 29.82 16.46
N HIS A 433 14.45 30.85 15.82
CA HIS A 433 14.87 32.11 16.48
C HIS A 433 15.61 31.86 17.81
N ASP A 434 16.62 30.98 17.78
CA ASP A 434 17.42 30.51 18.93
C ASP A 434 16.65 29.77 20.05
N THR A 435 15.34 29.63 19.92
CA THR A 435 14.50 28.87 20.85
C THR A 435 14.47 27.40 20.44
N THR A 436 14.78 26.50 21.38
CA THR A 436 14.78 25.05 21.14
C THR A 436 13.54 24.39 21.72
N TYR A 437 12.75 23.77 20.85
CA TYR A 437 11.63 22.88 21.19
C TYR A 437 12.06 21.43 21.05
N LYS A 438 11.70 20.58 22.03
CA LYS A 438 12.03 19.14 22.02
C LYS A 438 10.79 18.32 22.33
N LEU A 439 10.60 17.24 21.58
CA LEU A 439 9.54 16.26 21.77
C LEU A 439 10.15 14.86 21.86
N ILE A 440 9.83 14.13 22.93
CA ILE A 440 10.25 12.75 23.11
C ILE A 440 8.99 11.90 23.28
N ASP A 441 8.84 10.87 22.46
CA ASP A 441 7.72 9.94 22.53
C ASP A 441 8.21 8.50 22.50
N ASN A 442 7.80 7.75 23.52
CA ASN A 442 7.90 6.31 23.58
C ASN A 442 6.52 5.76 23.26
N TYR A 443 6.34 5.33 22.02
CA TYR A 443 5.08 4.79 21.54
C TYR A 443 5.15 3.26 21.56
N THR A 444 4.16 2.63 22.18
CA THR A 444 4.08 1.17 22.30
C THR A 444 2.75 0.70 21.75
N ALA A 445 2.76 -0.39 21.00
CA ALA A 445 1.54 -1.04 20.56
C ALA A 445 1.62 -2.56 20.69
N LEU A 446 0.47 -3.16 21.00
CA LEU A 446 0.26 -4.61 21.01
C LEU A 446 -0.90 -4.94 20.09
N PHE A 447 -0.83 -6.05 19.37
CA PHE A 447 -1.89 -6.44 18.45
C PHE A 447 -2.06 -7.95 18.39
N ALA A 448 -3.29 -8.36 18.09
CA ALA A 448 -3.63 -9.72 17.72
C ALA A 448 -4.67 -9.68 16.60
N GLU A 449 -4.52 -10.54 15.60
CA GLU A 449 -5.42 -10.67 14.45
C GLU A 449 -5.51 -12.13 14.03
N SER A 450 -6.71 -12.63 13.79
CA SER A 450 -6.93 -13.98 13.27
C SER A 450 -7.65 -13.94 11.93
N ASP A 451 -7.12 -14.70 10.97
CA ASP A 451 -7.81 -15.10 9.74
C ASP A 451 -8.54 -16.42 10.01
N ILE A 452 -9.87 -16.38 9.98
CA ILE A 452 -10.76 -17.48 10.35
C ILE A 452 -11.51 -17.91 9.08
N PHE A 453 -11.15 -19.06 8.54
CA PHE A 453 -11.83 -19.66 7.39
C PHE A 453 -12.91 -20.62 7.87
N LEU A 454 -14.16 -20.20 7.76
CA LEU A 454 -15.33 -21.02 8.14
C LEU A 454 -15.65 -22.04 7.04
N THR A 455 -15.54 -21.64 5.77
CA THR A 455 -15.66 -22.51 4.58
C THR A 455 -14.73 -22.00 3.46
N ASN A 456 -14.60 -22.74 2.36
CA ASN A 456 -13.91 -22.23 1.15
C ASN A 456 -14.58 -20.96 0.55
N SER A 457 -15.82 -20.65 0.93
CA SER A 457 -16.58 -19.50 0.44
C SER A 457 -16.80 -18.39 1.47
N LEU A 458 -16.45 -18.61 2.75
CA LEU A 458 -16.70 -17.65 3.82
C LEU A 458 -15.50 -17.58 4.76
N ALA A 459 -14.93 -16.40 4.88
CA ALA A 459 -13.83 -16.11 5.79
C ALA A 459 -14.07 -14.82 6.56
N ALA A 460 -13.60 -14.78 7.80
CA ALA A 460 -13.60 -13.59 8.64
C ALA A 460 -12.17 -13.27 9.07
N LYS A 461 -11.88 -11.99 9.25
CA LYS A 461 -10.67 -11.48 9.89
C LYS A 461 -11.09 -10.67 11.09
N VAL A 462 -10.61 -11.03 12.28
CA VAL A 462 -10.90 -10.30 13.53
C VAL A 462 -9.58 -9.89 14.14
N GLY A 463 -9.45 -8.60 14.47
CA GLY A 463 -8.23 -8.07 15.06
C GLY A 463 -8.51 -7.01 16.10
N VAL A 464 -7.56 -6.86 17.02
CA VAL A 464 -7.54 -5.81 18.03
C VAL A 464 -6.14 -5.27 18.15
N ARG A 465 -6.05 -3.96 18.37
CA ARG A 465 -4.79 -3.26 18.56
C ARG A 465 -4.90 -2.33 19.76
N PHE A 466 -3.92 -2.40 20.65
CA PHE A 466 -3.70 -1.45 21.72
C PHE A 466 -2.56 -0.52 21.32
N GLU A 467 -2.71 0.77 21.57
CA GLU A 467 -1.69 1.79 21.30
C GLU A 467 -1.53 2.68 22.53
N ASN A 468 -0.29 3.03 22.88
CA ASN A 468 0.05 3.96 23.96
C ASN A 468 1.13 4.93 23.49
N SER A 469 0.99 6.20 23.86
CA SER A 469 1.98 7.24 23.57
C SER A 469 2.34 7.99 24.84
N SER A 470 3.64 8.04 25.16
CA SER A 470 4.13 8.70 26.37
C SER A 470 4.04 10.23 26.30
N VAL A 471 4.09 10.81 25.09
CA VAL A 471 4.08 12.27 24.93
C VAL A 471 2.72 12.88 25.26
N ILE A 472 1.63 12.24 24.88
CA ILE A 472 0.26 12.65 25.21
C ILE A 472 -0.31 11.93 26.45
N LYS A 473 0.38 10.89 26.95
CA LYS A 473 -0.05 10.05 28.09
C LYS A 473 -1.43 9.43 27.90
N LYS A 474 -1.69 8.91 26.69
CA LYS A 474 -2.97 8.28 26.32
C LYS A 474 -2.75 6.88 25.79
N SER A 475 -3.78 6.06 26.01
CA SER A 475 -3.87 4.68 25.53
C SER A 475 -5.22 4.46 24.89
N ASP A 476 -5.23 3.76 23.76
CA ASP A 476 -6.44 3.52 22.96
C ASP A 476 -6.49 2.07 22.45
N ILE A 477 -7.71 1.56 22.26
CA ILE A 477 -7.98 0.22 21.72
C ILE A 477 -8.75 0.34 20.41
N ALA A 478 -8.22 -0.27 19.36
CA ALA A 478 -8.72 -0.27 17.99
C ALA A 478 -9.15 -1.68 17.57
N PRO A 479 -10.43 -2.08 17.79
CA PRO A 479 -10.98 -3.31 17.25
C PRO A 479 -11.25 -3.19 15.74
N ARG A 480 -11.11 -4.31 15.03
CA ARG A 480 -11.30 -4.42 13.58
C ARG A 480 -11.91 -5.77 13.22
N VAL A 481 -12.85 -5.77 12.29
CA VAL A 481 -13.45 -6.98 11.75
C VAL A 481 -13.65 -6.84 10.25
N SER A 482 -13.45 -7.92 9.53
CA SER A 482 -13.76 -8.01 8.11
C SER A 482 -14.37 -9.36 7.79
N LEU A 483 -15.34 -9.38 6.88
CA LEU A 483 -16.00 -10.58 6.39
C LEU A 483 -15.86 -10.63 4.88
N ALA A 484 -15.54 -11.80 4.33
CA ALA A 484 -15.48 -12.03 2.90
C ALA A 484 -16.31 -13.26 2.52
N TYR A 485 -17.14 -13.10 1.50
CA TYR A 485 -18.00 -14.15 0.96
C TYR A 485 -17.82 -14.27 -0.55
N LYS A 486 -17.58 -15.50 -1.02
CA LYS A 486 -17.44 -15.81 -2.44
C LYS A 486 -18.81 -15.85 -3.09
N THR A 487 -19.07 -14.92 -4.00
CA THR A 487 -20.36 -14.79 -4.72
C THR A 487 -20.36 -15.52 -6.07
N GLY A 488 -19.19 -15.96 -6.54
CA GLY A 488 -19.06 -16.75 -7.77
C GLY A 488 -17.63 -17.17 -8.06
N LYS A 489 -17.39 -17.71 -9.26
CA LYS A 489 -16.02 -17.99 -9.72
C LYS A 489 -15.26 -16.66 -9.86
N ASP A 490 -14.12 -16.57 -9.17
CA ASP A 490 -13.25 -15.39 -9.17
C ASP A 490 -13.94 -14.09 -8.68
N ALA A 491 -15.08 -14.22 -8.00
CA ALA A 491 -15.89 -13.10 -7.52
C ALA A 491 -16.18 -13.23 -6.02
N GLN A 492 -16.08 -12.11 -5.30
CA GLN A 492 -16.38 -12.05 -3.87
C GLN A 492 -16.94 -10.69 -3.48
N MET A 493 -17.68 -10.71 -2.37
CA MET A 493 -18.13 -9.53 -1.66
C MET A 493 -17.44 -9.50 -0.29
N SER A 494 -17.09 -8.31 0.19
CA SER A 494 -16.52 -8.15 1.53
C SER A 494 -17.08 -6.94 2.26
N LEU A 495 -17.10 -7.05 3.58
CA LEU A 495 -17.51 -6.01 4.52
C LEU A 495 -16.35 -5.78 5.49
N ALA A 496 -16.06 -4.53 5.83
CA ALA A 496 -15.11 -4.19 6.88
C ALA A 496 -15.64 -3.11 7.81
N TYR A 497 -15.31 -3.29 9.08
CA TYR A 497 -15.47 -2.30 10.13
C TYR A 497 -14.16 -2.21 10.92
N GLY A 498 -13.74 -1.00 11.28
CA GLY A 498 -12.57 -0.85 12.14
C GLY A 498 -12.40 0.56 12.68
N ILE A 499 -11.79 0.64 13.85
CA ILE A 499 -11.36 1.89 14.48
C ILE A 499 -9.85 2.06 14.25
N PHE A 500 -9.45 3.29 13.95
CA PHE A 500 -8.08 3.67 13.65
C PHE A 500 -7.73 4.95 14.41
N TYR A 501 -6.57 4.95 15.06
CA TYR A 501 -6.07 6.10 15.80
C TYR A 501 -4.77 6.63 15.19
N GLN A 502 -4.55 7.91 15.40
CA GLN A 502 -3.31 8.59 15.04
C GLN A 502 -3.02 9.69 16.06
N LYS A 503 -1.78 9.79 16.51
CA LYS A 503 -1.35 10.92 17.33
C LYS A 503 -1.42 12.24 16.53
N PRO A 504 -1.66 13.38 17.17
CA PRO A 504 -1.48 14.68 16.54
C PRO A 504 -0.09 14.83 15.93
N GLU A 505 0.04 15.64 14.88
CA GLU A 505 1.33 15.84 14.22
C GLU A 505 2.32 16.54 15.16
N ASN A 506 3.62 16.26 15.04
CA ASN A 506 4.62 16.77 15.99
C ASN A 506 4.62 18.30 16.08
N ASN A 507 4.37 18.99 14.95
CA ASN A 507 4.23 20.44 14.91
C ASN A 507 3.06 20.98 15.75
N GLN A 508 2.01 20.18 15.96
CA GLN A 508 0.88 20.51 16.83
C GLN A 508 1.24 20.23 18.29
N LEU A 509 1.96 19.13 18.56
CA LEU A 509 2.36 18.73 19.92
C LEU A 509 3.38 19.65 20.57
N TYR A 510 4.13 20.44 19.80
CA TYR A 510 5.00 21.49 20.34
C TYR A 510 4.25 22.61 21.07
N TYR A 511 2.99 22.86 20.69
CA TYR A 511 2.16 23.88 21.32
C TYR A 511 1.35 23.34 22.50
N GLY A 512 1.07 22.03 22.52
CA GLY A 512 0.35 21.41 23.63
C GLY A 512 0.31 19.89 23.52
N THR A 513 0.61 19.21 24.64
CA THR A 513 0.53 17.75 24.77
C THR A 513 -0.71 17.27 25.51
N ASN A 514 -1.53 18.19 26.05
CA ASN A 514 -2.80 17.87 26.70
C ASN A 514 -3.92 17.65 25.66
N VAL A 515 -3.68 16.73 24.74
CA VAL A 515 -4.56 16.35 23.64
C VAL A 515 -4.59 14.82 23.53
N GLY A 516 -5.71 14.27 23.07
CA GLY A 516 -5.89 12.85 22.79
C GLY A 516 -5.41 12.44 21.39
N MET A 517 -5.46 11.13 21.13
CA MET A 517 -5.36 10.64 19.76
C MET A 517 -6.57 11.08 18.94
N THR A 518 -6.33 11.32 17.66
CA THR A 518 -7.39 11.51 16.67
C THR A 518 -7.92 10.16 16.22
N LYS A 519 -9.21 10.08 15.85
CA LYS A 519 -9.88 8.81 15.57
C LYS A 519 -10.60 8.83 14.21
N ALA A 520 -10.51 7.71 13.50
CA ALA A 520 -11.32 7.42 12.32
C ALA A 520 -11.97 6.04 12.45
N THR A 521 -13.28 5.97 12.20
CA THR A 521 -14.03 4.70 12.15
C THR A 521 -14.47 4.44 10.72
N HIS A 522 -14.07 3.30 10.17
CA HIS A 522 -14.31 2.95 8.76
C HIS A 522 -15.41 1.90 8.65
N TYR A 523 -16.29 2.09 7.68
CA TYR A 523 -17.29 1.14 7.23
C TYR A 523 -17.11 0.99 5.72
N ILE A 524 -16.83 -0.23 5.25
CA ILE A 524 -16.49 -0.49 3.85
C ILE A 524 -17.28 -1.70 3.36
N ILE A 525 -17.87 -1.55 2.18
CA ILE A 525 -18.50 -2.64 1.42
C ILE A 525 -17.84 -2.72 0.06
N ASN A 526 -17.40 -3.90 -0.33
CA ASN A 526 -16.63 -4.11 -1.54
C ASN A 526 -17.20 -5.29 -2.32
N TYR A 527 -17.31 -5.14 -3.63
CA TYR A 527 -17.46 -6.23 -4.58
C TYR A 527 -16.24 -6.24 -5.50
N GLN A 528 -15.64 -7.41 -5.68
CA GLN A 528 -14.54 -7.59 -6.61
C GLN A 528 -14.73 -8.87 -7.44
N LYS A 529 -14.38 -8.77 -8.73
CA LYS A 529 -14.23 -9.90 -9.63
C LYS A 529 -12.86 -9.81 -10.28
N MET A 530 -11.98 -10.76 -9.98
CA MET A 530 -10.56 -10.64 -10.30
C MET A 530 -10.01 -11.96 -10.82
N THR A 531 -9.45 -11.92 -12.03
CA THR A 531 -8.62 -12.97 -12.62
C THR A 531 -7.19 -12.45 -12.77
N HIS A 532 -6.30 -13.26 -13.35
CA HIS A 532 -4.93 -12.80 -13.64
C HIS A 532 -4.87 -11.67 -14.69
N GLU A 533 -5.89 -11.55 -15.57
CA GLU A 533 -5.88 -10.62 -16.71
C GLU A 533 -6.93 -9.51 -16.60
N ARG A 534 -7.89 -9.63 -15.69
CA ARG A 534 -8.98 -8.66 -15.52
C ARG A 534 -9.31 -8.43 -14.06
N ILE A 535 -9.55 -7.17 -13.71
CA ILE A 535 -9.93 -6.74 -12.37
C ILE A 535 -11.13 -5.82 -12.49
N LEU A 536 -12.23 -6.16 -11.84
CA LEU A 536 -13.33 -5.25 -11.54
C LEU A 536 -13.42 -5.11 -10.01
N ARG A 537 -13.38 -3.88 -9.50
CA ARG A 537 -13.61 -3.58 -8.09
C ARG A 537 -14.56 -2.40 -7.97
N ILE A 538 -15.59 -2.57 -7.15
CA ILE A 538 -16.55 -1.52 -6.78
C ILE A 538 -16.56 -1.47 -5.25
N GLU A 539 -16.38 -0.30 -4.68
CA GLU A 539 -16.32 -0.13 -3.23
C GLU A 539 -17.13 1.08 -2.78
N GLY A 540 -18.04 0.86 -1.83
CA GLY A 540 -18.69 1.92 -1.07
C GLY A 540 -18.03 2.05 0.29
N TYR A 541 -17.88 3.28 0.77
CA TYR A 541 -17.30 3.53 2.08
C TYR A 541 -17.96 4.68 2.82
N TYR A 542 -17.94 4.58 4.15
CA TYR A 542 -18.26 5.65 5.08
C TYR A 542 -17.18 5.68 6.15
N LYS A 543 -16.61 6.86 6.40
CA LYS A 543 -15.57 7.10 7.38
C LYS A 543 -16.02 8.21 8.31
N LYS A 544 -16.13 7.93 9.60
CA LYS A 544 -16.46 8.90 10.64
C LYS A 544 -15.18 9.37 11.32
N TYR A 545 -14.98 10.68 11.38
CA TYR A 545 -13.88 11.31 12.11
C TYR A 545 -14.36 11.84 13.46
N GLU A 546 -13.59 11.54 14.48
CA GLU A 546 -13.83 11.96 15.87
C GLU A 546 -12.51 12.42 16.48
N ASP A 547 -12.59 13.28 17.49
CA ASP A 547 -11.45 13.77 18.27
C ASP A 547 -10.34 14.42 17.42
N LEU A 548 -10.71 15.06 16.30
CA LEU A 548 -9.78 15.78 15.44
C LEU A 548 -9.25 17.02 16.17
N ILE A 549 -8.01 17.39 15.85
CA ILE A 549 -7.38 18.56 16.43
C ILE A 549 -8.00 19.84 15.88
N LYS A 550 -8.36 20.75 16.78
CA LYS A 550 -8.85 22.10 16.52
C LYS A 550 -7.82 23.13 16.99
N THR A 551 -7.63 24.18 16.20
CA THR A 551 -6.87 25.36 16.61
C THR A 551 -7.85 26.44 17.04
N VAL A 552 -7.75 26.85 18.29
CA VAL A 552 -8.59 27.89 18.89
C VAL A 552 -7.73 29.14 19.03
N PRO A 553 -8.08 30.27 18.37
CA PRO A 553 -7.37 31.51 18.59
C PRO A 553 -7.43 31.88 20.07
N ALA A 554 -6.30 32.31 20.61
CA ALA A 554 -6.18 32.84 21.95
C ALA A 554 -5.69 34.29 21.92
N VAL A 555 -5.76 34.94 23.08
CA VAL A 555 -5.26 36.30 23.26
C VAL A 555 -3.77 36.34 22.87
N ASN A 556 -3.34 37.42 22.23
CA ASN A 556 -1.97 37.63 21.71
C ASN A 556 -1.59 36.77 20.49
N PHE A 557 -2.55 36.41 19.62
CA PHE A 557 -2.29 35.66 18.37
C PHE A 557 -1.66 34.27 18.56
N SER A 558 -1.75 33.72 19.79
CA SER A 558 -1.39 32.33 20.06
C SER A 558 -2.55 31.40 19.68
N SER A 559 -2.27 30.14 19.33
CA SER A 559 -3.30 29.13 19.08
C SER A 559 -3.24 28.06 20.16
N LEU A 560 -4.39 27.80 20.80
CA LEU A 560 -4.58 26.65 21.68
C LEU A 560 -5.08 25.45 20.87
N TYR A 561 -4.78 24.25 21.36
CA TYR A 561 -5.12 23.00 20.68
C TYR A 561 -6.02 22.14 21.56
N ASN A 562 -7.05 21.55 20.98
CA ASN A 562 -7.92 20.57 21.65
C ASN A 562 -8.48 19.54 20.65
N ASN A 563 -9.13 18.48 21.14
CA ASN A 563 -9.71 17.40 20.32
C ASN A 563 -11.22 17.56 20.06
N SER A 564 -11.75 18.78 20.00
CA SER A 564 -13.20 18.96 19.76
C SER A 564 -13.63 18.79 18.30
N GLY A 565 -12.69 18.53 17.38
CA GLY A 565 -12.97 18.42 15.96
C GLY A 565 -13.59 17.08 15.57
N TYR A 566 -14.35 17.08 14.48
CA TYR A 566 -15.12 15.92 14.01
C TYR A 566 -15.45 16.06 12.53
N GLY A 567 -15.90 14.98 11.89
CA GLY A 567 -16.24 15.03 10.47
C GLY A 567 -16.63 13.68 9.90
N ASP A 568 -16.78 13.63 8.59
CA ASP A 568 -17.12 12.41 7.88
C ASP A 568 -16.66 12.48 6.43
N ALA A 569 -16.41 11.31 5.84
CA ALA A 569 -16.09 11.13 4.43
C ALA A 569 -16.81 9.88 3.89
N LYS A 570 -17.60 10.03 2.83
CA LYS A 570 -18.36 8.95 2.22
C LYS A 570 -18.25 8.99 0.71
N GLY A 571 -18.29 7.83 0.07
CA GLY A 571 -18.02 7.78 -1.36
C GLY A 571 -18.12 6.40 -1.98
N ILE A 572 -17.90 6.39 -3.29
CA ILE A 572 -17.88 5.19 -4.14
C ILE A 572 -16.63 5.23 -5.00
N ASP A 573 -15.90 4.12 -5.03
CA ASP A 573 -14.72 3.91 -5.84
C ASP A 573 -14.98 2.78 -6.85
N LEU A 574 -14.62 2.99 -8.11
CA LEU A 574 -14.70 2.03 -9.21
C LEU A 574 -13.30 1.86 -9.82
N PHE A 575 -12.88 0.60 -9.98
CA PHE A 575 -11.67 0.23 -10.70
C PHE A 575 -11.96 -0.88 -11.71
N TRP A 576 -11.54 -0.67 -12.94
CA TRP A 576 -11.57 -1.68 -13.99
C TRP A 576 -10.19 -1.75 -14.65
N ARG A 577 -9.55 -2.93 -14.69
CA ARG A 577 -8.33 -3.19 -15.45
C ARG A 577 -8.55 -4.39 -16.35
N ASP A 578 -8.07 -4.31 -17.58
CA ASP A 578 -8.23 -5.37 -18.58
C ASP A 578 -7.01 -5.46 -19.48
N LYS A 579 -6.40 -6.64 -19.47
CA LYS A 579 -5.25 -7.02 -20.29
C LYS A 579 -5.61 -8.01 -21.40
N LYS A 580 -6.88 -8.40 -21.49
CA LYS A 580 -7.31 -9.55 -22.30
C LYS A 580 -8.08 -9.14 -23.55
N SER A 581 -8.99 -8.16 -23.42
CA SER A 581 -9.95 -7.88 -24.50
C SER A 581 -9.28 -7.41 -25.79
N ILE A 582 -8.15 -6.72 -25.67
CA ILE A 582 -7.36 -6.23 -26.80
C ILE A 582 -5.95 -6.78 -26.64
N LYS A 583 -5.47 -7.51 -27.65
CA LYS A 583 -4.15 -8.13 -27.64
C LYS A 583 -3.05 -7.06 -27.50
N ASN A 584 -2.12 -7.28 -26.58
CA ASN A 584 -1.00 -6.39 -26.26
C ASN A 584 -1.43 -5.00 -25.81
N PHE A 585 -2.55 -4.91 -25.09
CA PHE A 585 -3.10 -3.65 -24.61
C PHE A 585 -3.60 -3.82 -23.18
N ASP A 586 -2.90 -3.17 -22.26
CA ASP A 586 -3.26 -3.08 -20.85
C ASP A 586 -3.84 -1.70 -20.60
N TYR A 587 -5.10 -1.66 -20.17
CA TYR A 587 -5.71 -0.41 -19.76
C TYR A 587 -6.44 -0.58 -18.44
N TRP A 588 -6.53 0.52 -17.71
CA TRP A 588 -7.43 0.61 -16.57
C TRP A 588 -8.11 1.96 -16.48
N VAL A 589 -9.31 1.91 -15.91
CA VAL A 589 -10.15 3.06 -15.62
C VAL A 589 -10.38 3.07 -14.12
N SER A 590 -10.10 4.21 -13.51
CA SER A 590 -10.46 4.49 -12.12
C SER A 590 -11.43 5.66 -12.07
N TYR A 591 -12.40 5.56 -11.18
CA TYR A 591 -13.33 6.64 -10.87
C TYR A 591 -13.60 6.66 -9.36
N SER A 592 -13.65 7.84 -8.78
CA SER A 592 -13.97 8.03 -7.36
C SER A 592 -14.92 9.20 -7.20
N TYR A 593 -15.97 8.97 -6.42
CA TYR A 593 -16.83 10.01 -5.89
C TYR A 593 -16.62 10.11 -4.38
N ILE A 594 -16.51 11.34 -3.87
CA ILE A 594 -16.39 11.62 -2.43
C ILE A 594 -17.21 12.85 -2.03
N ASP A 595 -17.95 12.71 -0.95
CA ASP A 595 -18.54 13.78 -0.15
C ASP A 595 -17.88 13.73 1.24
N THR A 596 -17.19 14.79 1.62
CA THR A 596 -16.45 14.86 2.88
C THR A 596 -16.48 16.26 3.45
N LYS A 597 -16.71 16.35 4.76
CA LYS A 597 -16.66 17.61 5.50
C LYS A 597 -16.05 17.36 6.87
N ARG A 598 -15.22 18.29 7.32
CA ARG A 598 -14.55 18.23 8.62
C ARG A 598 -14.67 19.57 9.31
N ASP A 599 -14.86 19.53 10.62
CA ASP A 599 -14.58 20.63 11.51
C ASP A 599 -13.27 20.29 12.22
N TYR A 600 -12.15 20.83 11.72
CA TYR A 600 -10.81 20.54 12.21
C TYR A 600 -9.90 21.75 11.99
N LEU A 601 -8.79 21.80 12.72
CA LEU A 601 -7.86 22.93 12.76
C LEU A 601 -8.62 24.26 12.95
N ASN A 602 -8.38 25.23 12.08
CA ASN A 602 -8.93 26.58 12.14
C ASN A 602 -10.31 26.70 11.46
N TYR A 603 -10.92 25.59 11.02
CA TYR A 603 -12.20 25.68 10.32
C TYR A 603 -13.29 26.22 11.27
N PRO A 604 -14.07 27.23 10.91
CA PRO A 604 -15.11 27.76 11.80
C PRO A 604 -16.35 26.86 11.88
N GLN A 605 -16.49 25.93 10.93
CA GLN A 605 -17.59 24.99 10.78
C GLN A 605 -17.13 23.77 9.97
N LYS A 606 -18.04 22.81 9.74
CA LYS A 606 -17.76 21.69 8.83
C LYS A 606 -17.56 22.17 7.39
N LEU A 607 -16.33 22.12 6.89
CA LEU A 607 -15.98 22.45 5.51
C LEU A 607 -15.34 21.26 4.79
N GLN A 608 -15.47 21.21 3.47
CA GLN A 608 -14.76 20.23 2.65
C GLN A 608 -13.27 20.60 2.60
N PRO A 609 -12.32 19.71 2.94
CA PRO A 609 -10.90 20.04 2.90
C PRO A 609 -10.44 20.52 1.52
N ASN A 610 -9.55 21.52 1.49
CA ASN A 610 -9.08 22.19 0.27
C ASN A 610 -8.31 21.29 -0.71
N PHE A 611 -7.83 20.14 -0.26
CA PHE A 611 -7.15 19.15 -1.09
C PHE A 611 -8.10 18.13 -1.75
N VAL A 612 -9.42 18.21 -1.50
CA VAL A 612 -10.40 17.23 -1.99
C VAL A 612 -11.21 17.76 -3.17
N ALA A 613 -11.14 17.03 -4.29
CA ALA A 613 -12.10 17.10 -5.39
C ALA A 613 -13.19 16.03 -5.22
N ASN A 614 -14.44 16.39 -5.46
CA ASN A 614 -15.58 15.48 -5.30
C ASN A 614 -15.59 14.34 -6.31
N HIS A 615 -15.18 14.59 -7.55
CA HIS A 615 -15.04 13.56 -8.58
C HIS A 615 -13.60 13.51 -9.08
N THR A 616 -13.01 12.32 -9.12
CA THR A 616 -11.73 12.06 -9.76
C THR A 616 -11.87 10.87 -10.70
N ALA A 617 -11.24 10.95 -11.87
CA ALA A 617 -11.21 9.87 -12.84
C ALA A 617 -9.83 9.80 -13.50
N SER A 618 -9.32 8.59 -13.70
CA SER A 618 -8.12 8.36 -14.51
C SER A 618 -8.33 7.22 -15.50
N VAL A 619 -7.78 7.38 -16.69
CA VAL A 619 -7.69 6.33 -17.72
C VAL A 619 -6.21 6.16 -18.03
N VAL A 620 -5.67 4.97 -17.78
CA VAL A 620 -4.31 4.62 -18.14
C VAL A 620 -4.36 3.58 -19.25
N MET A 621 -3.55 3.76 -20.28
CA MET A 621 -3.47 2.91 -21.45
C MET A 621 -2.01 2.63 -21.76
N LYS A 622 -1.68 1.36 -21.96
CA LYS A 622 -0.33 0.90 -22.24
C LYS A 622 -0.35 -0.08 -23.39
N ARG A 623 0.58 0.11 -24.32
CA ARG A 623 0.72 -0.77 -25.48
C ARG A 623 2.16 -0.90 -25.90
N PHE A 624 2.62 -2.13 -26.10
CA PHE A 624 3.93 -2.38 -26.68
C PHE A 624 3.82 -3.08 -28.03
N TYR A 625 4.54 -2.53 -28.99
CA TYR A 625 4.63 -3.02 -30.35
C TYR A 625 5.98 -3.71 -30.52
N THR A 626 5.98 -5.04 -30.44
CA THR A 626 7.19 -5.85 -30.59
C THR A 626 7.86 -5.69 -31.96
N SER A 627 7.09 -5.41 -33.04
CA SER A 627 7.64 -5.19 -34.38
C SER A 627 8.57 -3.98 -34.49
N ILE A 628 8.28 -2.91 -33.74
CA ILE A 628 9.09 -1.68 -33.69
C ILE A 628 9.88 -1.55 -32.40
N LYS A 629 9.78 -2.55 -31.50
CA LYS A 629 10.44 -2.59 -30.18
C LYS A 629 10.14 -1.36 -29.32
N SER A 630 8.93 -0.81 -29.44
CA SER A 630 8.53 0.41 -28.73
C SER A 630 7.23 0.24 -27.96
N GLY A 631 7.18 0.85 -26.79
CA GLY A 631 5.99 1.01 -25.98
C GLY A 631 5.48 2.45 -26.01
N PHE A 632 4.16 2.60 -25.95
CA PHE A 632 3.47 3.87 -25.88
C PHE A 632 2.43 3.82 -24.78
N ASN A 633 2.51 4.80 -23.88
CA ASN A 633 1.73 4.84 -22.66
C ASN A 633 1.05 6.20 -22.54
N PHE A 634 -0.22 6.20 -22.18
CA PHE A 634 -1.05 7.39 -22.00
C PHE A 634 -1.76 7.32 -20.66
N THR A 635 -1.83 8.46 -19.96
CA THR A 635 -2.62 8.60 -18.74
C THR A 635 -3.41 9.90 -18.86
N TYR A 636 -4.74 9.82 -18.89
CA TYR A 636 -5.59 10.99 -18.76
C TYR A 636 -6.20 11.02 -17.36
N THR A 637 -6.07 12.15 -16.67
CA THR A 637 -6.62 12.35 -15.33
C THR A 637 -7.47 13.62 -15.30
N TYR A 638 -8.70 13.46 -14.81
CA TYR A 638 -9.68 14.52 -14.59
C TYR A 638 -10.03 14.59 -13.10
N ALA A 639 -10.16 15.81 -12.57
CA ALA A 639 -10.79 16.03 -11.28
C ALA A 639 -11.61 17.31 -11.28
N THR A 640 -12.74 17.32 -10.58
CA THR A 640 -13.52 18.55 -10.36
C THR A 640 -12.72 19.57 -9.55
N GLY A 641 -13.10 20.85 -9.67
CA GLY A 641 -12.56 21.93 -8.85
C GLY A 641 -12.57 21.62 -7.35
N ARG A 642 -11.48 21.99 -6.67
CA ARG A 642 -11.32 21.87 -5.21
C ARG A 642 -11.82 23.12 -4.52
N PRO A 643 -12.36 23.04 -3.30
CA PRO A 643 -12.71 24.23 -2.57
C PRO A 643 -11.44 24.97 -2.10
N TYR A 644 -11.54 26.29 -2.02
CA TYR A 644 -10.57 27.13 -1.33
C TYR A 644 -11.32 28.04 -0.36
N TYR A 645 -10.63 28.47 0.70
CA TYR A 645 -11.20 29.34 1.73
C TYR A 645 -10.17 30.37 2.18
N ASN A 646 -10.62 31.58 2.47
CA ASN A 646 -9.88 32.55 3.27
C ASN A 646 -10.47 32.56 4.69
N LEU A 647 -9.73 32.07 5.66
CA LEU A 647 -10.15 32.03 7.06
C LEU A 647 -9.46 33.14 7.82
N MET A 648 -10.24 34.10 8.33
CA MET A 648 -9.75 35.26 9.07
C MET A 648 -10.23 35.23 10.52
N VAL A 649 -9.52 35.92 11.41
CA VAL A 649 -9.90 36.05 12.82
C VAL A 649 -10.64 37.38 13.00
N ASN A 650 -11.81 37.35 13.65
CA ASN A 650 -12.56 38.56 13.98
C ASN A 650 -12.10 39.17 15.33
N ASN A 651 -12.66 40.34 15.68
CA ASN A 651 -12.35 41.05 16.93
C ASN A 651 -12.67 40.24 18.21
N ASN A 652 -13.47 39.18 18.10
CA ASN A 652 -13.81 38.28 19.21
C ASN A 652 -12.91 37.04 19.26
N TYR A 653 -11.76 37.05 18.56
CA TYR A 653 -10.82 35.92 18.46
C TYR A 653 -11.48 34.62 17.95
N LYS A 654 -12.40 34.74 16.98
CA LYS A 654 -13.01 33.60 16.31
C LYS A 654 -12.67 33.60 14.83
N TYR A 655 -12.32 32.43 14.31
CA TYR A 655 -12.22 32.24 12.87
C TYR A 655 -13.59 32.44 12.22
N TYR A 656 -13.61 33.08 11.06
CA TYR A 656 -14.76 33.18 10.18
C TYR A 656 -14.30 33.06 8.71
N LEU A 657 -15.26 32.78 7.83
CA LEU A 657 -15.01 32.61 6.41
C LEU A 657 -15.12 33.97 5.70
N ALA A 658 -14.00 34.49 5.20
CA ALA A 658 -13.92 35.78 4.52
C ALA A 658 -14.06 35.68 2.99
N ASP A 659 -13.60 34.57 2.40
CA ASP A 659 -13.77 34.24 0.97
C ASP A 659 -13.90 32.72 0.82
N GLU A 660 -14.66 32.27 -0.17
CA GLU A 660 -14.74 30.86 -0.54
C GLU A 660 -15.05 30.67 -2.03
N GLY A 661 -14.68 29.51 -2.56
CA GLY A 661 -15.04 29.14 -3.92
C GLY A 661 -14.42 27.83 -4.34
N LYS A 662 -14.45 27.52 -5.64
CA LYS A 662 -13.81 26.34 -6.21
C LYS A 662 -12.77 26.72 -7.27
N THR A 663 -11.67 25.97 -7.30
CA THR A 663 -10.72 26.05 -8.40
C THR A 663 -11.38 25.54 -9.70
N LYS A 664 -10.76 25.82 -10.85
CA LYS A 664 -11.12 25.14 -12.09
C LYS A 664 -10.85 23.64 -12.00
N SER A 665 -11.54 22.85 -12.83
CA SER A 665 -11.28 21.42 -12.93
C SER A 665 -9.84 21.12 -13.37
N TYR A 666 -9.25 20.11 -12.73
CA TYR A 666 -7.94 19.57 -13.08
C TYR A 666 -8.05 18.69 -14.32
N ASN A 667 -7.12 18.85 -15.26
CA ASN A 667 -7.08 18.10 -16.51
C ASN A 667 -5.64 17.83 -16.93
N SER A 668 -5.16 16.59 -16.91
CA SER A 668 -3.81 16.28 -17.39
C SER A 668 -3.82 15.06 -18.31
N LEU A 669 -3.34 15.24 -19.54
CA LEU A 669 -2.97 14.14 -20.42
C LEU A 669 -1.47 13.95 -20.36
N ASN A 670 -1.01 12.80 -19.89
CA ASN A 670 0.40 12.45 -19.84
C ASN A 670 0.68 11.41 -20.91
N PHE A 671 1.88 11.48 -21.48
CA PHE A 671 2.37 10.57 -22.49
C PHE A 671 3.77 10.09 -22.12
N SER A 672 4.07 8.83 -22.40
CA SER A 672 5.45 8.35 -22.42
C SER A 672 5.63 7.30 -23.51
N ALA A 673 6.86 7.21 -24.00
CA ALA A 673 7.29 6.22 -24.96
C ALA A 673 8.62 5.61 -24.52
N GLU A 674 8.77 4.33 -24.79
CA GLU A 674 9.99 3.58 -24.54
C GLU A 674 10.43 2.85 -25.81
N TYR A 675 11.72 2.73 -26.03
CA TYR A 675 12.32 1.96 -27.10
C TYR A 675 13.39 1.02 -26.53
N VAL A 676 13.26 -0.27 -26.84
CA VAL A 676 14.07 -1.35 -26.26
C VAL A 676 14.77 -2.12 -27.39
N PRO A 677 15.90 -1.60 -27.92
CA PRO A 677 16.55 -2.16 -29.11
C PRO A 677 17.10 -3.58 -28.95
N SER A 678 17.34 -4.00 -27.70
CA SER A 678 17.78 -5.35 -27.30
C SER A 678 16.73 -6.43 -27.58
N ILE A 679 15.44 -6.08 -27.66
CA ILE A 679 14.37 -7.06 -27.91
C ILE A 679 14.64 -7.85 -29.20
N GLY A 680 14.52 -9.17 -29.12
CA GLY A 680 14.73 -10.10 -30.23
C GLY A 680 16.19 -10.43 -30.54
N LYS A 681 17.16 -9.91 -29.77
CA LYS A 681 18.57 -10.32 -29.88
C LYS A 681 18.85 -11.47 -28.91
N THR A 682 19.21 -12.65 -29.44
CA THR A 682 19.75 -13.74 -28.62
C THR A 682 21.12 -13.34 -28.07
N ASN A 683 21.30 -13.37 -26.74
CA ASN A 683 22.55 -13.04 -26.03
C ASN A 683 22.97 -11.55 -26.02
N ALA A 684 22.03 -10.61 -25.97
CA ALA A 684 22.38 -9.21 -25.76
C ALA A 684 23.17 -9.03 -24.45
N LYS A 685 24.46 -8.67 -24.54
CA LYS A 685 25.32 -8.40 -23.36
C LYS A 685 24.90 -7.16 -22.58
N THR A 686 24.13 -6.28 -23.21
CA THR A 686 23.61 -5.04 -22.66
C THR A 686 22.17 -4.87 -23.08
N ASN A 687 21.30 -4.64 -22.11
CA ASN A 687 19.93 -4.25 -22.33
C ASN A 687 19.84 -2.71 -22.23
N ILE A 688 19.20 -2.09 -23.22
CA ILE A 688 19.10 -0.63 -23.33
C ILE A 688 17.63 -0.28 -23.38
N VAL A 689 17.22 0.69 -22.57
CA VAL A 689 15.88 1.29 -22.62
C VAL A 689 16.04 2.78 -22.82
N LEU A 690 15.63 3.28 -23.98
CA LEU A 690 15.46 4.71 -24.19
C LEU A 690 14.04 5.08 -23.81
N PHE A 691 13.88 6.11 -22.99
CA PHE A 691 12.59 6.54 -22.48
C PHE A 691 12.41 8.04 -22.67
N ALA A 692 11.22 8.43 -23.10
CA ALA A 692 10.79 9.81 -23.19
C ALA A 692 9.41 9.98 -22.56
N SER A 693 9.17 11.06 -21.83
CA SER A 693 7.85 11.39 -21.31
C SER A 693 7.54 12.88 -21.37
N MET A 694 6.25 13.16 -21.44
CA MET A 694 5.67 14.49 -21.35
C MET A 694 4.46 14.45 -20.43
N THR A 695 4.51 15.25 -19.36
CA THR A 695 3.38 15.45 -18.45
C THR A 695 2.56 16.64 -18.92
N ASN A 696 1.23 16.52 -18.86
CA ASN A 696 0.28 17.55 -19.27
C ASN A 696 0.50 18.05 -20.71
N VAL A 697 0.47 17.12 -21.67
CA VAL A 697 0.57 17.34 -23.13
C VAL A 697 -0.34 18.48 -23.58
N LEU A 698 -1.58 18.52 -23.07
CA LEU A 698 -2.57 19.56 -23.38
C LEU A 698 -2.15 20.97 -22.93
N GLY A 699 -1.18 21.09 -22.02
CA GLY A 699 -0.73 22.38 -21.48
C GLY A 699 -1.80 23.06 -20.63
N ALA A 700 -2.72 22.29 -20.05
CA ALA A 700 -3.79 22.82 -19.21
C ALA A 700 -3.19 23.53 -18.01
N ASN A 701 -3.62 24.76 -17.77
CA ASN A 701 -3.16 25.50 -16.60
C ASN A 701 -3.84 24.90 -15.36
N GLN A 702 -3.10 24.30 -14.43
CA GLN A 702 -3.65 23.73 -13.19
C GLN A 702 -3.65 24.78 -12.09
N VAL A 703 -4.70 24.80 -11.26
CA VAL A 703 -4.76 25.62 -10.04
C VAL A 703 -5.16 24.72 -8.89
N TYR A 704 -4.25 24.53 -7.94
CA TYR A 704 -4.44 23.62 -6.81
C TYR A 704 -5.19 24.27 -5.64
N GLY A 705 -5.09 25.59 -5.51
CA GLY A 705 -5.70 26.40 -4.46
C GLY A 705 -5.35 27.87 -4.63
N TYR A 706 -5.56 28.67 -3.59
CA TYR A 706 -5.19 30.08 -3.56
C TYR A 706 -4.57 30.43 -2.21
N ASN A 707 -3.52 31.23 -2.24
CA ASN A 707 -2.97 31.93 -1.09
C ASN A 707 -3.63 33.31 -0.98
N TYR A 708 -3.74 33.82 0.25
CA TYR A 708 -4.30 35.14 0.54
C TYR A 708 -3.28 35.98 1.30
N SER A 709 -3.26 37.28 1.03
CA SER A 709 -2.55 38.23 1.87
C SER A 709 -3.15 38.25 3.29
N HIS A 710 -2.36 38.68 4.27
CA HIS A 710 -2.76 38.82 5.67
C HIS A 710 -4.05 39.63 5.85
N ASN A 711 -4.24 40.69 5.05
CA ASN A 711 -5.44 41.52 5.06
C ASN A 711 -6.58 40.99 4.15
N GLY A 712 -6.37 39.88 3.44
CA GLY A 712 -7.34 39.27 2.53
C GLY A 712 -7.59 40.00 1.21
N MET A 713 -6.89 41.12 0.94
CA MET A 713 -7.11 41.95 -0.24
C MET A 713 -6.52 41.37 -1.53
N TYR A 714 -5.44 40.60 -1.41
CA TYR A 714 -4.77 39.94 -2.53
C TYR A 714 -4.94 38.44 -2.45
N LYS A 715 -5.12 37.83 -3.62
CA LYS A 715 -5.37 36.40 -3.80
C LYS A 715 -4.51 35.90 -4.96
N GLU A 716 -3.66 34.91 -4.68
CA GLU A 716 -2.72 34.36 -5.66
C GLU A 716 -3.00 32.87 -5.90
N PRO A 717 -3.13 32.42 -7.17
CA PRO A 717 -3.34 31.00 -7.46
C PRO A 717 -2.08 30.17 -7.20
N ILE A 718 -2.26 29.02 -6.56
CA ILE A 718 -1.21 28.01 -6.43
C ILE A 718 -1.15 27.18 -7.72
N THR A 719 -0.06 27.29 -8.45
CA THR A 719 0.16 26.63 -9.76
C THR A 719 1.40 25.74 -9.74
N PRO A 720 1.46 24.68 -10.58
CA PRO A 720 2.67 23.88 -10.72
C PRO A 720 3.85 24.72 -11.24
N PRO A 721 5.12 24.32 -10.96
CA PRO A 721 6.28 25.11 -11.36
C PRO A 721 6.42 25.36 -12.87
N SER A 722 5.89 24.45 -13.67
CA SER A 722 5.72 24.62 -15.11
C SER A 722 4.42 23.92 -15.54
N ARG A 723 3.85 24.37 -16.66
CA ARG A 723 2.64 23.74 -17.22
C ARG A 723 2.91 22.34 -17.73
N ARG A 724 4.12 22.08 -18.21
CA ARG A 724 4.54 20.84 -18.88
C ARG A 724 5.89 20.41 -18.32
N PHE A 725 6.01 19.13 -18.03
CA PHE A 725 7.28 18.52 -17.67
C PHE A 725 7.70 17.55 -18.77
N TYR A 726 8.99 17.55 -19.10
CA TYR A 726 9.57 16.68 -20.12
C TYR A 726 10.73 15.90 -19.52
N PHE A 727 10.83 14.62 -19.88
CA PHE A 727 11.94 13.78 -19.46
C PHE A 727 12.42 12.95 -20.63
N ILE A 728 13.73 12.83 -20.78
CA ILE A 728 14.40 11.88 -21.66
C ILE A 728 15.48 11.18 -20.85
N GLY A 729 15.63 9.87 -21.05
CA GLY A 729 16.63 9.09 -20.35
C GLY A 729 17.02 7.82 -21.10
N CYS A 730 18.25 7.37 -20.84
CA CYS A 730 18.78 6.10 -21.27
C CYS A 730 19.08 5.27 -20.03
N PHE A 731 18.51 4.07 -19.96
CA PHE A 731 18.74 3.10 -18.90
C PHE A 731 19.45 1.89 -19.49
N LEU A 732 20.55 1.51 -18.87
CA LEU A 732 21.43 0.43 -19.29
C LEU A 732 21.44 -0.62 -18.20
N SER A 733 21.30 -1.89 -18.57
CA SER A 733 21.55 -3.00 -17.64
C SER A 733 22.45 -4.07 -18.26
N TRP A 734 23.35 -4.61 -17.44
CA TRP A 734 24.31 -5.66 -17.80
C TRP A 734 24.14 -6.85 -16.86
N GLY A 735 24.33 -8.06 -17.40
CA GLY A 735 24.18 -9.31 -16.62
C GLY A 735 22.74 -9.81 -16.49
N VAL A 736 21.76 -9.05 -16.99
CA VAL A 736 20.32 -9.37 -16.93
C VAL A 736 19.65 -9.11 -18.26
N ASP A 737 18.95 -10.12 -18.78
CA ASP A 737 18.03 -9.97 -19.92
C ASP A 737 16.63 -9.60 -19.41
N ARG A 738 16.22 -8.34 -19.58
CA ARG A 738 14.87 -7.86 -19.25
C ARG A 738 13.96 -7.77 -20.47
N THR A 739 14.30 -8.43 -21.58
CA THR A 739 13.47 -8.47 -22.80
C THR A 739 12.09 -9.01 -22.47
N GLN A 740 12.01 -10.08 -21.66
CA GLN A 740 10.73 -10.66 -21.29
C GLN A 740 9.93 -9.77 -20.34
N ASP A 741 10.58 -8.98 -19.47
CA ASP A 741 9.88 -8.02 -18.61
C ASP A 741 9.28 -6.87 -19.41
N ALA A 742 9.99 -6.38 -20.45
CA ALA A 742 9.48 -5.35 -21.36
C ALA A 742 8.30 -5.85 -22.20
N ILE A 743 8.33 -7.12 -22.58
CA ILE A 743 7.26 -7.78 -23.35
C ILE A 743 6.07 -8.10 -22.45
N ASN A 744 6.25 -8.88 -21.38
CA ASN A 744 5.17 -9.40 -20.53
C ASN A 744 4.43 -8.34 -19.71
N ASN A 745 5.01 -7.15 -19.49
CA ASN A 745 4.30 -6.08 -18.79
C ASN A 745 3.48 -5.19 -19.73
N ASN A 746 3.60 -5.39 -21.04
CA ASN A 746 2.81 -4.68 -22.06
C ASN A 746 2.05 -5.66 -23.00
N LEU A 747 2.11 -6.95 -22.68
CA LEU A 747 1.20 -8.01 -23.12
C LEU A 747 0.15 -8.24 -22.03
#